data_AF-A0AAW0CBT4-F1
#
_entry.id   AF-A0AAW0CBT4-F1
#
_cell.length_a   1.000
_cell.length_b   1.000
_cell.length_c   1.000
_cell.angle_alpha   90.00
_cell.angle_beta   90.00
_cell.angle_gamma   90.00
#
_symmetry.space_group_name_H-M   'P 1'
#
loop_
_entity.id
_entity.type
_entity.pdbx_description
1 polymer ?
#
loop_
_entity_poly.entity_id
_entity_poly.type
_entity_poly.pdbx_seq_one_letter_code
_entity_poly.pdbx_strand_id
1 'polypeptide(L)'
;MPFSNYLVILVAGVIFIYAVFKQRSNSHPPGPPSLPILGVAHLHPKVEFWRTYAEWGRRYGINGLISFHILGRRMVIINTMEDAVNLLNKRSGVYSDRPFPTMAGVLMRREKSIFYISYNERFKMYRKMMQRSFNPTAAQMYWDIQDHEARILVDNITKFPDKLVEHLRRNAASVIMKIAYGYPVTRNDDHFVVTAEEHLRIGSIVGRPGKWLVDSIPLLRFLPEWFPGAGFKRQARHWSEELYMQFLEPQNWVKDQIAAGTAIPSFTSTFLRPSDGPPADAEIEDLVLWAAGGLYAAGADTTVSAATTFFFQMMMNPAIQSRAQAEVDAFFEMEKRLPSLHDQAALPYLGSIIKEVLRWAPPAPLGLFHCTSRADVYKDMYIPAKTTVIPNIYAMMHDESVYPDPFVFSPERYMGNNLQPDPRECAFGFGRRICAGQNLAETTLWIQFALSLLTVNISKAVDKDGKTIEPEIAFTTAIVSHVKPFPYQITLRSEAALSLCRDFGVYMNDVSKKFHRSPENSPDLSEADFLARKHVIEAVAEWAQGTGMEWPPILYLYEVVKASAKREANWGHLVFTDLTTMRFLLVMVFPEECGCGNYSHHDYDALTKFQADRFMSLATYLYHDENKPDWVRATYVTISNDYALDPAFLQSVDAPPENDTGKVFHVTADNFVPSLLPNELESIDMLLKQSGKSVPKIMRYKVLGSKDARPEVSNVWRSKNARQCAECMKTSTKDLMLCARCRLIHYCSRECQRLAWPTHKLVCKKTDKVQGVD
;
A
#
# COMPACT_ATOMS: atom_id res chain seq x y z
N MET A 1 1.99 6.18 -76.12
CA MET A 1 1.79 7.45 -75.37
C MET A 1 3.14 7.91 -74.86
N PRO A 2 3.58 9.14 -75.15
CA PRO A 2 4.97 9.51 -74.97
C PRO A 2 5.26 9.86 -73.51
N PHE A 3 6.47 9.49 -73.06
CA PHE A 3 7.03 9.77 -71.74
C PHE A 3 6.91 11.24 -71.29
N SER A 4 6.78 12.19 -72.23
CA SER A 4 6.61 13.62 -71.94
C SER A 4 5.33 13.93 -71.17
N ASN A 5 4.24 13.19 -71.38
CA ASN A 5 2.97 13.44 -70.71
C ASN A 5 3.03 13.06 -69.23
N TYR A 6 3.78 12.00 -68.87
CA TYR A 6 3.99 11.61 -67.47
C TYR A 6 4.86 12.62 -66.72
N LEU A 7 5.89 13.18 -67.38
CA LEU A 7 6.74 14.21 -66.78
C LEU A 7 5.99 15.52 -66.55
N VAL A 8 5.15 15.94 -67.51
CA VAL A 8 4.31 17.14 -67.37
C VAL A 8 3.26 16.95 -66.27
N ILE A 9 2.63 15.77 -66.17
CA ILE A 9 1.69 15.45 -65.08
C ILE A 9 2.41 15.41 -63.72
N LEU A 10 3.62 14.86 -63.65
CA LEU A 10 4.42 14.84 -62.42
C LEU A 10 4.80 16.26 -61.99
N VAL A 11 5.30 17.08 -62.90
CA VAL A 11 5.70 18.48 -62.62
C VAL A 11 4.49 19.33 -62.30
N ALA A 12 3.39 19.21 -63.03
CA ALA A 12 2.13 19.89 -62.71
C ALA A 12 1.56 19.40 -61.37
N GLY A 13 1.70 18.11 -61.05
CA GLY A 13 1.34 17.54 -59.76
C GLY A 13 2.19 18.11 -58.63
N VAL A 14 3.51 18.23 -58.82
CA VAL A 14 4.44 18.84 -57.85
C VAL A 14 4.16 20.34 -57.67
N ILE A 15 3.89 21.07 -58.75
CA ILE A 15 3.53 22.50 -58.71
C ILE A 15 2.16 22.70 -58.05
N PHE A 16 1.18 21.86 -58.37
CA PHE A 16 -0.15 21.91 -57.75
C PHE A 16 -0.08 21.58 -56.25
N ILE A 17 0.68 20.55 -55.89
CA ILE A 17 1.00 20.23 -54.48
C ILE A 17 1.67 21.44 -53.83
N TYR A 18 2.75 21.99 -54.42
CA TYR A 18 3.45 23.15 -53.90
C TYR A 18 2.55 24.38 -53.74
N ALA A 19 1.67 24.65 -54.71
CA ALA A 19 0.72 25.75 -54.67
C ALA A 19 -0.37 25.55 -53.61
N VAL A 20 -0.93 24.34 -53.47
CA VAL A 20 -1.88 23.98 -52.40
C VAL A 20 -1.22 24.09 -51.02
N PHE A 21 0.07 23.77 -50.90
CA PHE A 21 0.84 23.95 -49.67
C PHE A 21 1.20 25.41 -49.38
N LYS A 22 1.24 26.29 -50.40
CA LYS A 22 1.55 27.72 -50.28
C LYS A 22 0.31 28.58 -49.95
N GLN A 23 -0.90 28.08 -50.19
CA GLN A 23 -2.14 28.88 -50.18
C GLN A 23 -3.01 28.74 -48.91
N ARG A 24 -2.40 28.74 -47.72
CA ARG A 24 -3.12 28.92 -46.44
C ARG A 24 -2.55 30.13 -45.71
N SER A 25 -3.32 31.21 -45.64
CA SER A 25 -2.88 32.53 -45.18
C SER A 25 -2.74 32.69 -43.65
N ASN A 26 -2.53 31.61 -42.91
CA ASN A 26 -2.05 31.63 -41.53
C ASN A 26 -0.86 30.65 -41.45
N SER A 27 0.29 31.13 -40.98
CA SER A 27 1.47 30.28 -40.81
C SER A 27 1.20 29.19 -39.77
N HIS A 28 1.67 27.98 -40.02
CA HIS A 28 1.73 26.95 -38.99
C HIS A 28 2.73 27.36 -37.90
N PRO A 29 2.68 26.75 -36.70
CA PRO A 29 3.74 26.95 -35.73
C PRO A 29 5.12 26.65 -36.35
N PRO A 30 6.16 27.45 -36.03
CA PRO A 30 7.48 27.31 -36.63
C PRO A 30 8.14 26.01 -36.19
N GLY A 31 9.21 25.60 -36.86
CA GLY A 31 9.91 24.38 -36.46
C GLY A 31 11.16 24.13 -37.28
N PRO A 32 11.86 23.01 -37.00
CA PRO A 32 13.06 22.64 -37.73
C PRO A 32 12.77 22.45 -39.24
N PRO A 33 13.76 22.75 -40.11
CA PRO A 33 13.65 22.50 -41.54
C PRO A 33 13.22 21.05 -41.83
N SER A 34 12.17 20.91 -42.62
CA SER A 34 11.53 19.62 -42.91
C SER A 34 11.73 19.24 -44.37
N LEU A 35 12.20 18.01 -44.63
CA LEU A 35 12.27 17.49 -46.00
C LEU A 35 10.86 17.17 -46.53
N PRO A 36 10.60 17.28 -47.84
CA PRO A 36 9.35 16.83 -48.43
C PRO A 36 9.07 15.36 -48.07
N ILE A 37 7.83 15.06 -47.64
CA ILE A 37 7.35 13.72 -47.23
C ILE A 37 8.00 13.20 -45.92
N LEU A 38 9.32 13.09 -45.86
CA LEU A 38 10.06 12.57 -44.70
C LEU A 38 9.94 13.47 -43.47
N GLY A 39 9.86 14.78 -43.68
CA GLY A 39 9.87 15.78 -42.61
C GLY A 39 11.19 15.72 -41.84
N VAL A 40 11.10 15.67 -40.51
CA VAL A 40 12.26 15.58 -39.62
C VAL A 40 12.62 14.16 -39.23
N ALA A 41 12.13 13.12 -39.92
CA ALA A 41 12.45 11.73 -39.60
C ALA A 41 13.98 11.46 -39.57
N HIS A 42 14.76 12.16 -40.40
CA HIS A 42 16.21 12.09 -40.46
C HIS A 42 16.92 12.81 -39.30
N LEU A 43 16.24 13.75 -38.63
CA LEU A 43 16.73 14.49 -37.46
C LEU A 43 16.12 13.98 -36.15
N HIS A 44 15.16 13.05 -36.21
CA HIS A 44 14.48 12.56 -35.03
C HIS A 44 15.51 11.80 -34.17
N PRO A 45 15.67 12.19 -32.89
CA PRO A 45 16.63 11.55 -32.02
C PRO A 45 16.29 10.07 -31.81
N LYS A 46 17.22 9.29 -31.28
CA LYS A 46 16.99 7.88 -30.87
C LYS A 46 16.77 7.72 -29.37
N VAL A 47 17.22 8.71 -28.58
CA VAL A 47 17.18 8.73 -27.12
C VAL A 47 16.69 10.09 -26.64
N GLU A 48 16.02 10.12 -25.48
CA GLU A 48 15.60 11.33 -24.76
C GLU A 48 14.97 12.43 -25.64
N PHE A 49 14.02 12.05 -26.50
CA PHE A 49 13.49 12.95 -27.56
C PHE A 49 12.92 14.27 -27.02
N TRP A 50 12.46 14.30 -25.76
CA TRP A 50 12.00 15.50 -25.07
C TRP A 50 13.07 16.60 -24.95
N ARG A 51 14.35 16.23 -24.79
CA ARG A 51 15.46 17.19 -24.72
C ARG A 51 15.65 17.89 -26.04
N THR A 52 15.65 17.15 -27.15
CA THR A 52 15.75 17.72 -28.48
C THR A 52 14.53 18.58 -28.82
N TYR A 53 13.33 18.18 -28.39
CA TYR A 53 12.14 19.01 -28.58
C TYR A 53 12.19 20.31 -27.76
N ALA A 54 12.79 20.27 -26.56
CA ALA A 54 13.05 21.47 -25.76
C ALA A 54 14.09 22.38 -26.45
N GLU A 55 15.17 21.80 -26.98
CA GLU A 55 16.19 22.52 -27.74
C GLU A 55 15.61 23.18 -29.00
N TRP A 56 14.81 22.43 -29.78
CA TRP A 56 14.08 22.97 -30.92
C TRP A 56 13.08 24.04 -30.50
N GLY A 57 12.46 23.89 -29.32
CA GLY A 57 11.63 24.92 -28.70
C GLY A 57 12.38 26.23 -28.49
N ARG A 58 13.60 26.18 -27.93
CA ARG A 58 14.45 27.35 -27.75
C ARG A 58 14.94 27.95 -29.08
N ARG A 59 15.25 27.11 -30.06
CA ARG A 59 15.85 27.54 -31.33
C ARG A 59 14.84 28.06 -32.35
N TYR A 60 13.70 27.40 -32.46
CA TYR A 60 12.70 27.65 -33.51
C TYR A 60 11.37 28.15 -32.96
N GLY A 61 11.10 27.93 -31.67
CA GLY A 61 9.83 28.28 -31.07
C GLY A 61 9.65 29.78 -30.99
N ILE A 62 8.58 30.27 -31.62
CA ILE A 62 8.03 31.58 -31.30
C ILE A 62 7.04 31.35 -30.16
N ASN A 63 7.33 31.91 -28.98
CA ASN A 63 6.48 31.80 -27.79
C ASN A 63 6.24 30.36 -27.26
N GLY A 64 7.20 29.44 -27.45
CA GLY A 64 7.14 28.10 -26.83
C GLY A 64 6.46 26.99 -27.63
N LEU A 65 5.89 27.30 -28.80
CA LEU A 65 5.25 26.32 -29.70
C LEU A 65 6.13 26.02 -30.91
N ILE A 66 6.27 24.73 -31.23
CA ILE A 66 6.89 24.28 -32.49
C ILE A 66 6.02 23.27 -33.23
N SER A 67 6.14 23.20 -34.55
CA SER A 67 5.51 22.17 -35.37
C SER A 67 6.49 21.56 -36.38
N PHE A 68 6.39 20.26 -36.54
CA PHE A 68 7.10 19.50 -37.56
C PHE A 68 6.27 18.28 -37.96
N HIS A 69 6.70 17.52 -38.96
CA HIS A 69 6.10 16.25 -39.29
C HIS A 69 7.13 15.13 -39.37
N ILE A 70 6.71 13.91 -39.04
CA ILE A 70 7.50 12.69 -39.22
C ILE A 70 6.72 11.81 -40.18
N LEU A 71 7.27 11.56 -41.38
CA LEU A 71 6.63 10.74 -42.41
C LEU A 71 5.15 11.15 -42.64
N GLY A 72 4.94 12.43 -42.96
CA GLY A 72 3.61 13.01 -43.20
C GLY A 72 2.71 13.27 -41.97
N ARG A 73 3.00 12.72 -40.78
CA ARG A 73 2.22 12.99 -39.56
C ARG A 73 2.68 14.26 -38.87
N ARG A 74 1.81 15.28 -38.86
CA ARG A 74 2.09 16.57 -38.20
C ARG A 74 1.97 16.46 -36.67
N MET A 75 2.96 17.06 -36.01
CA MET A 75 3.05 17.20 -34.57
C MET A 75 3.17 18.67 -34.21
N VAL A 76 2.59 19.05 -33.08
CA VAL A 76 2.79 20.35 -32.43
C VAL A 76 3.30 20.05 -31.02
N ILE A 77 4.44 20.63 -30.67
CA ILE A 77 5.02 20.50 -29.33
C ILE A 77 4.77 21.79 -28.57
N ILE A 78 4.30 21.66 -27.34
CA ILE A 78 4.10 22.76 -26.40
C ILE A 78 5.23 22.71 -25.37
N ASN A 79 6.09 23.71 -25.32
CA ASN A 79 7.24 23.74 -24.41
C ASN A 79 7.05 24.67 -23.20
N THR A 80 6.02 25.52 -23.18
CA THR A 80 5.75 26.47 -22.08
C THR A 80 4.48 26.09 -21.31
N MET A 81 4.49 26.33 -20.00
CA MET A 81 3.37 26.01 -19.12
C MET A 81 2.11 26.84 -19.47
N GLU A 82 2.30 28.11 -19.81
CA GLU A 82 1.21 29.01 -20.21
C GLU A 82 0.42 28.47 -21.42
N ASP A 83 1.13 28.02 -22.45
CA ASP A 83 0.50 27.51 -23.68
C ASP A 83 -0.16 26.16 -23.45
N ALA A 84 0.41 25.34 -22.56
CA ALA A 84 -0.19 24.07 -22.16
C ALA A 84 -1.53 24.31 -21.47
N VAL A 85 -1.59 25.25 -20.52
CA VAL A 85 -2.84 25.63 -19.84
C VAL A 85 -3.84 26.22 -20.85
N ASN A 86 -3.41 27.12 -21.73
CA ASN A 86 -4.30 27.74 -22.71
C ASN A 86 -4.90 26.73 -23.70
N LEU A 87 -4.09 25.80 -24.23
CA LEU A 87 -4.53 24.83 -25.23
C LEU A 87 -5.21 23.60 -24.60
N LEU A 88 -4.62 23.02 -23.56
CA LEU A 88 -5.06 21.73 -23.02
C LEU A 88 -6.10 21.87 -21.89
N ASN A 89 -6.11 22.97 -21.13
CA ASN A 89 -7.14 23.25 -20.11
C ASN A 89 -8.26 24.10 -20.70
N LYS A 90 -7.97 25.37 -21.04
CA LYS A 90 -8.99 26.35 -21.45
C LYS A 90 -9.67 25.96 -22.75
N ARG A 91 -8.92 25.38 -23.70
CA ARG A 91 -9.46 24.86 -24.98
C ARG A 91 -9.62 23.33 -24.98
N SER A 92 -9.80 22.70 -23.82
CA SER A 92 -9.92 21.24 -23.69
C SER A 92 -10.98 20.59 -24.60
N GLY A 93 -12.04 21.31 -25.00
CA GLY A 93 -13.01 20.81 -25.99
C GLY A 93 -12.42 20.49 -27.38
N VAL A 94 -11.30 21.12 -27.73
CA VAL A 94 -10.57 20.88 -29.00
C VAL A 94 -9.42 19.90 -28.79
N TYR A 95 -8.70 19.98 -27.67
CA TYR A 95 -7.41 19.28 -27.47
C TYR A 95 -7.49 18.01 -26.61
N SER A 96 -8.69 17.50 -26.28
CA SER A 96 -8.83 16.29 -25.43
C SER A 96 -8.92 14.96 -26.18
N ASP A 97 -8.88 14.96 -27.52
CA ASP A 97 -8.86 13.73 -28.32
C ASP A 97 -7.49 13.04 -28.20
N ARG A 98 -7.39 11.77 -28.61
CA ARG A 98 -6.12 11.03 -28.64
C ARG A 98 -5.69 10.75 -30.08
N PRO A 99 -4.38 10.75 -30.38
CA PRO A 99 -3.90 10.22 -31.64
C PRO A 99 -4.30 8.75 -31.75
N PHE A 100 -4.75 8.33 -32.93
CA PHE A 100 -5.13 6.95 -33.18
C PHE A 100 -4.02 6.24 -33.99
N PRO A 101 -2.99 5.66 -33.33
CA PRO A 101 -1.96 4.89 -34.04
C PRO A 101 -2.60 3.62 -34.63
N THR A 102 -2.27 3.30 -35.88
CA THR A 102 -2.78 2.09 -36.53
C THR A 102 -2.18 0.84 -35.92
N MET A 103 -0.92 0.90 -35.46
CA MET A 103 -0.26 -0.21 -34.76
C MET A 103 -0.96 -0.53 -33.44
N ALA A 104 -0.96 0.42 -32.49
CA ALA A 104 -1.54 0.18 -31.16
C ALA A 104 -3.07 0.10 -31.18
N GLY A 105 -3.72 1.03 -31.88
CA GLY A 105 -5.18 1.11 -31.92
C GLY A 105 -5.79 -0.06 -32.70
N VAL A 106 -5.52 -0.13 -34.01
CA VAL A 106 -6.22 -1.07 -34.90
C VAL A 106 -5.66 -2.49 -34.81
N LEU A 107 -4.34 -2.65 -34.96
CA LEU A 107 -3.74 -3.99 -35.09
C LEU A 107 -3.65 -4.70 -33.74
N MET A 108 -3.38 -3.96 -32.66
CA MET A 108 -3.32 -4.50 -31.29
C MET A 108 -4.65 -4.39 -30.51
N ARG A 109 -5.72 -3.89 -31.14
CA ARG A 109 -7.08 -3.75 -30.59
C ARG A 109 -7.12 -2.97 -29.26
N ARG A 110 -6.43 -1.83 -29.20
CA ARG A 110 -6.34 -0.99 -27.98
C ARG A 110 -7.21 0.27 -28.02
N GLU A 111 -8.13 0.37 -28.96
CA GLU A 111 -9.07 1.51 -29.08
C GLU A 111 -9.93 1.74 -27.83
N LYS A 112 -10.18 0.69 -27.04
CA LYS A 112 -10.91 0.76 -25.77
C LYS A 112 -10.03 1.12 -24.57
N SER A 113 -8.70 1.07 -24.69
CA SER A 113 -7.79 1.42 -23.60
C SER A 113 -7.94 2.90 -23.23
N ILE A 114 -7.92 3.19 -21.93
CA ILE A 114 -8.02 4.58 -21.43
C ILE A 114 -6.90 5.50 -21.96
N PHE A 115 -5.75 4.93 -22.34
CA PHE A 115 -4.61 5.67 -22.87
C PHE A 115 -4.84 6.14 -24.32
N TYR A 116 -5.58 5.38 -25.12
CA TYR A 116 -5.77 5.61 -26.57
C TYR A 116 -7.18 6.05 -26.96
N ILE A 117 -8.17 5.86 -26.10
CA ILE A 117 -9.57 6.14 -26.42
C ILE A 117 -9.79 7.63 -26.72
N SER A 118 -10.56 7.92 -27.76
CA SER A 118 -11.04 9.27 -28.09
C SER A 118 -11.91 9.86 -26.98
N TYR A 119 -12.10 11.18 -27.00
CA TYR A 119 -13.01 11.84 -26.07
C TYR A 119 -14.48 11.54 -26.45
N ASN A 120 -15.06 10.51 -25.83
CA ASN A 120 -16.42 10.01 -26.08
C ASN A 120 -17.13 9.62 -24.76
N GLU A 121 -18.37 9.10 -24.85
CA GLU A 121 -19.15 8.68 -23.66
C GLU A 121 -18.46 7.59 -22.84
N ARG A 122 -17.79 6.65 -23.49
CA ARG A 122 -17.03 5.60 -22.80
C ARG A 122 -15.88 6.18 -21.97
N PHE A 123 -15.12 7.13 -22.51
CA PHE A 123 -14.09 7.84 -21.74
C PHE A 123 -14.68 8.61 -20.56
N LYS A 124 -15.83 9.27 -20.74
CA LYS A 124 -16.53 9.95 -19.62
C LYS A 124 -16.93 8.96 -18.54
N MET A 125 -17.37 7.75 -18.91
CA MET A 125 -17.70 6.70 -17.96
C MET A 125 -16.47 6.22 -17.19
N TYR A 126 -15.32 5.98 -17.85
CA TYR A 126 -14.06 5.69 -17.17
C TYR A 126 -13.68 6.77 -16.16
N ARG A 127 -13.77 8.03 -16.56
CA ARG A 127 -13.48 9.16 -15.66
C ARG A 127 -14.44 9.21 -14.49
N LYS A 128 -15.74 8.94 -14.70
CA LYS A 128 -16.72 8.89 -13.62
C LYS A 128 -16.40 7.78 -12.62
N MET A 129 -16.08 6.57 -13.10
CA MET A 129 -15.70 5.45 -12.24
C MET A 129 -14.44 5.77 -11.43
N MET A 130 -13.38 6.27 -12.10
CA MET A 130 -12.12 6.62 -11.44
C MET A 130 -12.28 7.78 -10.46
N GLN A 131 -13.05 8.82 -10.79
CA GLN A 131 -13.30 9.94 -9.86
C GLN A 131 -14.08 9.49 -8.62
N ARG A 132 -15.00 8.51 -8.75
CA ARG A 132 -15.69 7.93 -7.61
C ARG A 132 -14.73 7.21 -6.65
N SER A 133 -13.69 6.55 -7.19
CA SER A 133 -12.74 5.77 -6.38
C SER A 133 -11.49 6.55 -5.92
N PHE A 134 -11.04 7.57 -6.64
CA PHE A 134 -9.73 8.22 -6.42
C PHE A 134 -9.79 9.72 -6.13
N ASN A 135 -10.99 10.28 -5.92
CA ASN A 135 -11.06 11.64 -5.35
C ASN A 135 -10.39 11.68 -3.96
N PRO A 136 -9.97 12.86 -3.47
CA PRO A 136 -9.19 12.96 -2.23
C PRO A 136 -9.83 12.27 -1.02
N THR A 137 -11.16 12.29 -0.90
CA THR A 137 -11.88 11.61 0.20
C THR A 137 -11.91 10.10 -0.01
N ALA A 138 -12.28 9.63 -1.20
CA ALA A 138 -12.35 8.20 -1.50
C ALA A 138 -10.98 7.53 -1.41
N ALA A 139 -9.91 8.21 -1.82
CA ALA A 139 -8.55 7.68 -1.77
C ALA A 139 -8.07 7.34 -0.34
N GLN A 140 -8.69 7.92 0.70
CA GLN A 140 -8.35 7.62 2.10
C GLN A 140 -8.63 6.17 2.48
N MET A 141 -9.57 5.50 1.81
CA MET A 141 -9.86 4.08 2.05
C MET A 141 -8.69 3.16 1.68
N TYR A 142 -7.70 3.67 0.94
CA TYR A 142 -6.52 2.93 0.51
C TYR A 142 -5.29 3.21 1.36
N TRP A 143 -5.37 4.12 2.34
CA TRP A 143 -4.21 4.53 3.14
C TRP A 143 -3.60 3.38 3.91
N ASP A 144 -4.41 2.52 4.53
CA ASP A 144 -3.92 1.32 5.23
C ASP A 144 -3.17 0.37 4.29
N ILE A 145 -3.60 0.25 3.03
CA ILE A 145 -2.90 -0.56 2.02
C ILE A 145 -1.53 0.07 1.70
N GLN A 146 -1.48 1.38 1.51
CA GLN A 146 -0.25 2.09 1.18
C GLN A 146 0.76 2.04 2.34
N ASP A 147 0.28 2.27 3.56
CA ASP A 147 1.09 2.21 4.79
C ASP A 147 1.67 0.80 4.98
N HIS A 148 0.83 -0.23 4.88
CA HIS A 148 1.27 -1.61 5.02
C HIS A 148 2.29 -2.02 3.95
N GLU A 149 2.07 -1.66 2.68
CA GLU A 149 3.04 -1.99 1.63
C GLU A 149 4.34 -1.20 1.76
N ALA A 150 4.30 0.05 2.23
CA ALA A 150 5.50 0.86 2.46
C ALA A 150 6.37 0.29 3.60
N ARG A 151 5.74 -0.30 4.62
CA ARG A 151 6.43 -1.07 5.66
C ARG A 151 7.14 -2.31 5.11
N ILE A 152 6.45 -3.08 4.27
CA ILE A 152 7.03 -4.23 3.56
C ILE A 152 8.20 -3.78 2.67
N LEU A 153 8.09 -2.61 2.03
CA LEU A 153 9.16 -2.05 1.20
C LEU A 153 10.44 -1.82 2.01
N VAL A 154 10.36 -1.13 3.15
CA VAL A 154 11.57 -0.83 3.96
C VAL A 154 12.15 -2.09 4.60
N ASP A 155 11.32 -3.06 5.00
CA ASP A 155 11.81 -4.38 5.46
C ASP A 155 12.57 -5.14 4.36
N ASN A 156 12.05 -5.14 3.13
CA ASN A 156 12.72 -5.79 2.01
C ASN A 156 14.00 -5.08 1.60
N ILE A 157 14.02 -3.74 1.60
CA ILE A 157 15.21 -2.93 1.30
C ILE A 157 16.31 -3.21 2.34
N THR A 158 15.97 -3.36 3.63
CA THR A 158 16.96 -3.64 4.66
C THR A 158 17.51 -5.07 4.58
N LYS A 159 16.67 -6.06 4.24
CA LYS A 159 17.09 -7.46 4.06
C LYS A 159 17.92 -7.70 2.79
N PHE A 160 17.55 -7.06 1.69
CA PHE A 160 18.19 -7.22 0.39
C PHE A 160 18.44 -5.85 -0.25
N PRO A 161 19.43 -5.08 0.26
CA PRO A 161 19.65 -3.70 -0.16
C PRO A 161 20.00 -3.56 -1.64
N ASP A 162 20.70 -4.52 -2.23
CA ASP A 162 21.13 -4.48 -3.65
C ASP A 162 19.98 -4.60 -4.66
N LYS A 163 18.75 -4.81 -4.19
CA LYS A 163 17.55 -5.07 -5.00
C LYS A 163 16.53 -3.94 -4.95
N LEU A 164 16.96 -2.70 -4.68
CA LEU A 164 16.09 -1.53 -4.52
C LEU A 164 14.98 -1.43 -5.58
N VAL A 165 15.32 -1.48 -6.87
CA VAL A 165 14.33 -1.32 -7.95
C VAL A 165 13.33 -2.48 -8.00
N GLU A 166 13.76 -3.71 -7.71
CA GLU A 166 12.86 -4.87 -7.61
C GLU A 166 11.83 -4.68 -6.49
N HIS A 167 12.26 -4.18 -5.32
CA HIS A 167 11.38 -3.91 -4.20
C HIS A 167 10.41 -2.77 -4.46
N LEU A 168 10.86 -1.70 -5.12
CA LEU A 168 10.00 -0.59 -5.55
C LEU A 168 8.92 -1.06 -6.52
N ARG A 169 9.27 -1.92 -7.48
CA ARG A 169 8.30 -2.52 -8.41
C ARG A 169 7.30 -3.41 -7.71
N ARG A 170 7.75 -4.29 -6.82
CA ARG A 170 6.87 -5.14 -6.02
C ARG A 170 5.90 -4.31 -5.17
N ASN A 171 6.38 -3.27 -4.50
CA ASN A 171 5.52 -2.38 -3.72
C ASN A 171 4.46 -1.70 -4.60
N ALA A 172 4.87 -1.06 -5.70
CA ALA A 172 3.94 -0.37 -6.59
C ALA A 172 2.88 -1.31 -7.19
N ALA A 173 3.31 -2.50 -7.62
CA ALA A 173 2.43 -3.54 -8.13
C ALA A 173 1.48 -4.07 -7.04
N SER A 174 1.97 -4.31 -5.82
CA SER A 174 1.14 -4.78 -4.69
C SER A 174 0.05 -3.78 -4.31
N VAL A 175 0.41 -2.50 -4.18
CA VAL A 175 -0.55 -1.42 -3.90
C VAL A 175 -1.64 -1.38 -4.96
N ILE A 176 -1.27 -1.32 -6.25
CA ILE A 176 -2.28 -1.19 -7.30
C ILE A 176 -3.10 -2.47 -7.50
N MET A 177 -2.53 -3.66 -7.29
CA MET A 177 -3.26 -4.93 -7.39
C MET A 177 -4.29 -5.09 -6.27
N LYS A 178 -3.93 -4.72 -5.02
CA LYS A 178 -4.88 -4.68 -3.90
C LYS A 178 -6.00 -3.67 -4.16
N ILE A 179 -5.69 -2.47 -4.65
CA ILE A 179 -6.68 -1.43 -4.92
C ILE A 179 -7.59 -1.77 -6.10
N ALA A 180 -7.00 -2.22 -7.22
CA ALA A 180 -7.74 -2.48 -8.45
C ALA A 180 -8.56 -3.77 -8.37
N TYR A 181 -8.03 -4.81 -7.74
CA TYR A 181 -8.59 -6.17 -7.78
C TYR A 181 -8.78 -6.81 -6.40
N GLY A 182 -8.26 -6.25 -5.31
CA GLY A 182 -8.29 -6.92 -4.00
C GLY A 182 -7.31 -8.10 -3.92
N TYR A 183 -6.34 -8.15 -4.84
CA TYR A 183 -5.39 -9.26 -4.97
C TYR A 183 -4.17 -9.04 -4.06
N PRO A 184 -3.86 -9.96 -3.13
CA PRO A 184 -2.70 -9.85 -2.26
C PRO A 184 -1.42 -10.35 -2.96
N VAL A 185 -0.48 -9.45 -3.27
CA VAL A 185 0.84 -9.82 -3.78
C VAL A 185 1.74 -10.25 -2.61
N THR A 186 2.11 -11.53 -2.59
CA THR A 186 2.89 -12.11 -1.49
C THR A 186 4.39 -12.23 -1.79
N ARG A 187 4.78 -12.23 -3.07
CA ARG A 187 6.15 -12.48 -3.51
C ARG A 187 6.55 -11.55 -4.67
N ASN A 188 7.85 -11.37 -4.87
CA ASN A 188 8.39 -10.54 -5.95
C ASN A 188 8.23 -11.19 -7.34
N ASP A 189 8.15 -12.52 -7.40
CA ASP A 189 7.95 -13.33 -8.61
C ASP A 189 6.47 -13.61 -8.92
N ASP A 190 5.54 -12.88 -8.27
CA ASP A 190 4.12 -13.03 -8.52
C ASP A 190 3.78 -12.75 -9.99
N HIS A 191 2.90 -13.57 -10.55
CA HIS A 191 2.49 -13.51 -11.96
C HIS A 191 2.07 -12.10 -12.38
N PHE A 192 1.25 -11.43 -11.56
CA PHE A 192 0.77 -10.09 -11.87
C PHE A 192 1.81 -8.99 -11.68
N VAL A 193 2.92 -9.25 -10.98
CA VAL A 193 4.06 -8.33 -10.94
C VAL A 193 4.85 -8.42 -12.24
N VAL A 194 5.18 -9.65 -12.66
CA VAL A 194 5.96 -9.91 -13.88
C VAL A 194 5.23 -9.44 -15.13
N THR A 195 3.92 -9.69 -15.24
CA THR A 195 3.14 -9.24 -16.39
C THR A 195 3.05 -7.72 -16.51
N ALA A 196 3.16 -7.00 -15.39
CA ALA A 196 3.13 -5.54 -15.39
C ALA A 196 4.38 -4.98 -16.09
N GLU A 197 5.55 -5.54 -15.79
CA GLU A 197 6.81 -5.17 -16.45
C GLU A 197 6.73 -5.38 -17.97
N GLU A 198 6.18 -6.51 -18.40
CA GLU A 198 6.04 -6.82 -19.81
C GLU A 198 5.04 -5.89 -20.53
N HIS A 199 3.94 -5.53 -19.85
CA HIS A 199 2.99 -4.53 -20.34
C HIS A 199 3.69 -3.22 -20.73
N LEU A 200 4.55 -2.74 -19.84
CA LEU A 200 5.25 -1.47 -19.96
C LEU A 200 6.33 -1.52 -21.04
N ARG A 201 7.03 -2.64 -21.14
CA ARG A 201 8.02 -2.89 -22.19
C ARG A 201 7.36 -2.82 -23.57
N ILE A 202 6.25 -3.52 -23.76
CA ILE A 202 5.50 -3.52 -25.03
C ILE A 202 4.96 -2.11 -25.32
N GLY A 203 4.31 -1.47 -24.34
CA GLY A 203 3.79 -0.11 -24.48
C GLY A 203 4.85 0.90 -24.92
N SER A 204 6.04 0.81 -24.32
CA SER A 204 7.19 1.68 -24.65
C SER A 204 7.75 1.44 -26.04
N ILE A 205 7.70 0.22 -26.56
CA ILE A 205 8.10 -0.09 -27.95
C ILE A 205 7.05 0.45 -28.92
N VAL A 206 5.78 0.23 -28.60
CA VAL A 206 4.64 0.57 -29.47
C VAL A 206 4.44 2.08 -29.58
N GLY A 207 4.62 2.82 -28.48
CA GLY A 207 4.43 4.27 -28.42
C GLY A 207 5.56 5.12 -29.02
N ARG A 208 6.67 4.52 -29.47
CA ARG A 208 7.82 5.27 -30.03
C ARG A 208 7.45 6.01 -31.32
N PRO A 209 7.57 7.35 -31.38
CA PRO A 209 7.31 8.11 -32.59
C PRO A 209 8.16 7.62 -33.77
N GLY A 210 7.53 7.44 -34.93
CA GLY A 210 8.22 7.03 -36.16
C GLY A 210 8.68 5.56 -36.21
N LYS A 211 8.46 4.76 -35.17
CA LYS A 211 8.86 3.33 -35.15
C LYS A 211 8.10 2.47 -36.16
N TRP A 212 6.81 2.75 -36.35
CA TRP A 212 5.92 1.92 -37.16
C TRP A 212 5.47 2.66 -38.43
N LEU A 213 5.91 2.17 -39.60
CA LEU A 213 5.48 2.75 -40.87
C LEU A 213 3.97 2.68 -41.08
N VAL A 214 3.30 1.65 -40.53
CA VAL A 214 1.85 1.49 -40.61
C VAL A 214 1.09 2.61 -39.88
N ASP A 215 1.72 3.30 -38.94
CA ASP A 215 1.12 4.50 -38.36
C ASP A 215 1.08 5.62 -39.40
N SER A 216 2.19 5.90 -40.07
CA SER A 216 2.23 6.94 -41.10
C SER A 216 1.47 6.58 -42.37
N ILE A 217 1.43 5.30 -42.75
CA ILE A 217 0.75 4.78 -43.94
C ILE A 217 -0.25 3.69 -43.50
N PRO A 218 -1.47 4.07 -43.07
CA PRO A 218 -2.45 3.12 -42.55
C PRO A 218 -2.85 2.02 -43.55
N LEU A 219 -2.70 2.26 -44.86
CA LEU A 219 -2.95 1.27 -45.91
C LEU A 219 -2.08 0.01 -45.76
N LEU A 220 -0.91 0.09 -45.12
CA LEU A 220 -0.04 -1.06 -44.87
C LEU A 220 -0.71 -2.13 -43.99
N ARG A 221 -1.76 -1.78 -43.23
CA ARG A 221 -2.53 -2.76 -42.44
C ARG A 221 -3.22 -3.83 -43.29
N PHE A 222 -3.49 -3.51 -44.56
CA PHE A 222 -4.16 -4.41 -45.50
C PHE A 222 -3.19 -5.38 -46.21
N LEU A 223 -1.88 -5.24 -46.01
CA LEU A 223 -0.91 -6.20 -46.56
C LEU A 223 -1.15 -7.61 -45.96
N PRO A 224 -1.11 -8.69 -46.77
CA PRO A 224 -1.16 -10.05 -46.26
C PRO A 224 0.00 -10.33 -45.31
N GLU A 225 -0.20 -11.19 -44.30
CA GLU A 225 0.84 -11.43 -43.27
C GLU A 225 2.08 -12.16 -43.80
N TRP A 226 1.94 -12.92 -44.89
CA TRP A 226 3.05 -13.58 -45.57
C TRP A 226 3.92 -12.59 -46.37
N PHE A 227 3.43 -11.37 -46.63
CA PHE A 227 4.14 -10.39 -47.46
C PHE A 227 5.46 -9.94 -46.79
N PRO A 228 6.57 -9.82 -47.54
CA PRO A 228 7.84 -9.35 -46.99
C PRO A 228 7.71 -7.99 -46.28
N GLY A 229 8.17 -7.90 -45.03
CA GLY A 229 8.03 -6.70 -44.21
C GLY A 229 6.71 -6.55 -43.43
N ALA A 230 5.72 -7.43 -43.64
CA ALA A 230 4.45 -7.44 -42.90
C ALA A 230 4.51 -8.17 -41.54
N GLY A 231 5.71 -8.54 -41.05
CA GLY A 231 5.91 -9.24 -39.78
C GLY A 231 5.35 -8.50 -38.56
N PHE A 232 5.22 -7.17 -38.64
CA PHE A 232 4.58 -6.35 -37.59
C PHE A 232 3.13 -6.76 -37.31
N LYS A 233 2.40 -7.34 -38.27
CA LYS A 233 1.03 -7.81 -38.07
C LYS A 233 0.96 -9.02 -37.15
N ARG A 234 1.87 -9.99 -37.33
CA ARG A 234 1.99 -11.16 -36.43
C ARG A 234 2.36 -10.72 -35.01
N GLN A 235 3.31 -9.80 -34.89
CA GLN A 235 3.70 -9.24 -33.61
C GLN A 235 2.55 -8.49 -32.94
N ALA A 236 1.80 -7.68 -33.71
CA ALA A 236 0.65 -6.95 -33.20
C ALA A 236 -0.46 -7.89 -32.69
N ARG A 237 -0.74 -9.01 -33.37
CA ARG A 237 -1.68 -10.02 -32.89
C ARG A 237 -1.21 -10.63 -31.58
N HIS A 238 0.04 -11.06 -31.51
CA HIS A 238 0.59 -11.67 -30.31
C HIS A 238 0.50 -10.72 -29.10
N TRP A 239 0.97 -9.47 -29.26
CA TRP A 239 0.83 -8.46 -28.21
C TRP A 239 -0.64 -8.07 -27.95
N SER A 240 -1.53 -8.18 -28.93
CA SER A 240 -2.97 -7.97 -28.74
C SER A 240 -3.57 -9.03 -27.81
N GLU A 241 -3.14 -10.28 -27.92
CA GLU A 241 -3.67 -11.35 -27.07
C GLU A 241 -3.06 -11.22 -25.67
N GLU A 242 -1.74 -11.08 -25.60
CA GLU A 242 -0.98 -10.95 -24.35
C GLU A 242 -1.48 -9.79 -23.48
N LEU A 243 -1.48 -8.55 -23.99
CA LEU A 243 -1.92 -7.39 -23.20
C LEU A 243 -3.43 -7.41 -22.89
N TYR A 244 -4.23 -8.23 -23.58
CA TYR A 244 -5.65 -8.38 -23.24
C TYR A 244 -5.83 -9.37 -22.10
N MET A 245 -5.10 -10.49 -22.13
CA MET A 245 -5.07 -11.46 -21.03
C MET A 245 -4.58 -10.85 -19.73
N GLN A 246 -3.59 -9.96 -19.78
CA GLN A 246 -3.12 -9.22 -18.59
C GLN A 246 -4.21 -8.38 -17.90
N PHE A 247 -5.27 -7.98 -18.60
CA PHE A 247 -6.42 -7.30 -17.98
C PHE A 247 -7.53 -8.28 -17.63
N LEU A 248 -7.72 -9.31 -18.44
CA LEU A 248 -8.80 -10.28 -18.27
C LEU A 248 -8.55 -11.23 -17.09
N GLU A 249 -7.33 -11.72 -16.93
CA GLU A 249 -6.95 -12.65 -15.85
C GLU A 249 -7.24 -12.09 -14.45
N PRO A 250 -6.78 -10.88 -14.08
CA PRO A 250 -7.09 -10.35 -12.75
C PRO A 250 -8.58 -10.04 -12.57
N GLN A 251 -9.30 -9.62 -13.62
CA GLN A 251 -10.76 -9.46 -13.53
C GLN A 251 -11.47 -10.80 -13.30
N ASN A 252 -11.07 -11.87 -14.01
CA ASN A 252 -11.63 -13.20 -13.82
C ASN A 252 -11.37 -13.71 -12.41
N TRP A 253 -10.16 -13.49 -11.88
CA TRP A 253 -9.85 -13.82 -10.50
C TRP A 253 -10.81 -13.12 -9.52
N VAL A 254 -11.11 -11.83 -9.73
CA VAL A 254 -12.11 -11.12 -8.90
C VAL A 254 -13.50 -11.72 -9.03
N LYS A 255 -13.92 -12.09 -10.25
CA LYS A 255 -15.23 -12.74 -10.47
C LYS A 255 -15.32 -14.07 -9.71
N ASP A 256 -14.24 -14.85 -9.69
CA ASP A 256 -14.17 -16.11 -8.93
C ASP A 256 -14.28 -15.84 -7.42
N GLN A 257 -13.60 -14.82 -6.89
CA GLN A 257 -13.74 -14.43 -5.48
C GLN A 257 -15.16 -13.94 -5.14
N ILE A 258 -15.82 -13.21 -6.05
CA ILE A 258 -17.20 -12.76 -5.86
C ILE A 258 -18.15 -13.96 -5.82
N ALA A 259 -17.96 -14.93 -6.73
CA ALA A 259 -18.76 -16.14 -6.78
C ALA A 259 -18.57 -17.00 -5.52
N ALA A 260 -17.35 -17.04 -4.98
CA ALA A 260 -17.01 -17.74 -3.74
C ALA A 260 -17.45 -17.01 -2.46
N GLY A 261 -17.88 -15.75 -2.54
CA GLY A 261 -18.22 -14.93 -1.37
C GLY A 261 -17.02 -14.48 -0.55
N THR A 262 -15.81 -14.52 -1.13
CA THR A 262 -14.53 -14.17 -0.47
C THR A 262 -13.91 -12.88 -1.01
N ALA A 263 -14.58 -12.19 -1.95
CA ALA A 263 -14.06 -10.97 -2.56
C ALA A 263 -13.89 -9.84 -1.53
N ILE A 264 -12.69 -9.26 -1.53
CA ILE A 264 -12.37 -8.05 -0.76
C ILE A 264 -12.83 -6.83 -1.57
N PRO A 265 -13.27 -5.74 -0.91
CA PRO A 265 -13.58 -4.48 -1.59
C PRO A 265 -12.38 -3.96 -2.41
N SER A 266 -12.63 -3.68 -3.68
CA SER A 266 -11.66 -3.16 -4.66
C SER A 266 -12.39 -2.40 -5.76
N PHE A 267 -11.67 -1.66 -6.60
CA PHE A 267 -12.27 -0.99 -7.76
C PHE A 267 -13.11 -1.98 -8.59
N THR A 268 -12.54 -3.13 -8.94
CA THR A 268 -13.22 -4.13 -9.76
C THR A 268 -14.41 -4.73 -9.04
N SER A 269 -14.27 -5.18 -7.79
CA SER A 269 -15.39 -5.82 -7.08
C SER A 269 -16.55 -4.87 -6.82
N THR A 270 -16.27 -3.60 -6.47
CA THR A 270 -17.30 -2.58 -6.25
C THR A 270 -18.10 -2.27 -7.51
N PHE A 271 -17.49 -2.26 -8.70
CA PHE A 271 -18.22 -1.98 -9.93
C PHE A 271 -18.85 -3.23 -10.57
N LEU A 272 -18.29 -4.42 -10.36
CA LEU A 272 -18.90 -5.68 -10.80
C LEU A 272 -20.11 -6.08 -9.94
N ARG A 273 -20.05 -5.80 -8.64
CA ARG A 273 -21.13 -6.10 -7.70
C ARG A 273 -21.36 -4.93 -6.72
N PRO A 274 -22.06 -3.88 -7.17
CA PRO A 274 -22.39 -2.74 -6.32
C PRO A 274 -23.27 -3.15 -5.12
N SER A 275 -23.05 -2.55 -3.96
CA SER A 275 -23.87 -2.81 -2.76
C SER A 275 -25.34 -2.40 -2.94
N ASP A 276 -25.58 -1.33 -3.70
CA ASP A 276 -26.89 -0.67 -3.84
C ASP A 276 -27.53 -0.88 -5.23
N GLY A 277 -27.23 -1.98 -5.92
CA GLY A 277 -27.71 -2.17 -7.30
C GLY A 277 -27.63 -3.60 -7.82
N PRO A 278 -28.16 -3.84 -9.03
CA PRO A 278 -28.02 -5.14 -9.68
C PRO A 278 -26.54 -5.44 -10.00
N PRO A 279 -26.17 -6.72 -10.17
CA PRO A 279 -24.86 -7.09 -10.71
C PRO A 279 -24.59 -6.42 -12.05
N ALA A 280 -23.30 -6.19 -12.34
CA ALA A 280 -22.87 -5.64 -13.63
C ALA A 280 -23.36 -6.49 -14.81
N ASP A 281 -23.87 -5.82 -15.84
CA ASP A 281 -24.10 -6.43 -17.15
C ASP A 281 -22.80 -6.48 -17.97
N ALA A 282 -22.86 -7.09 -19.16
CA ALA A 282 -21.70 -7.24 -20.04
C ALA A 282 -21.07 -5.89 -20.46
N GLU A 283 -21.84 -4.80 -20.52
CA GLU A 283 -21.30 -3.50 -20.89
C GLU A 283 -20.50 -2.90 -19.73
N ILE A 284 -21.03 -2.97 -18.50
CA ILE A 284 -20.31 -2.57 -17.29
C ILE A 284 -19.08 -3.44 -17.07
N GLU A 285 -19.18 -4.77 -17.25
CA GLU A 285 -18.02 -5.67 -17.14
C GLU A 285 -16.89 -5.29 -18.11
N ASP A 286 -17.21 -4.96 -19.36
CA ASP A 286 -16.22 -4.50 -20.34
C ASP A 286 -15.68 -3.11 -19.96
N LEU A 287 -16.48 -2.20 -19.40
CA LEU A 287 -15.98 -0.92 -18.90
C LEU A 287 -14.99 -1.11 -17.75
N VAL A 288 -15.33 -1.96 -16.77
CA VAL A 288 -14.48 -2.30 -15.62
C VAL A 288 -13.16 -2.89 -16.08
N LEU A 289 -13.17 -3.84 -17.03
CA LEU A 289 -11.98 -4.50 -17.56
C LEU A 289 -10.92 -3.51 -18.03
N TRP A 290 -11.35 -2.57 -18.88
CA TRP A 290 -10.45 -1.59 -19.47
C TRP A 290 -10.06 -0.47 -18.50
N ALA A 291 -10.95 -0.11 -17.57
CA ALA A 291 -10.66 0.90 -16.56
C ALA A 291 -9.66 0.36 -15.51
N ALA A 292 -9.92 -0.82 -14.93
CA ALA A 292 -9.07 -1.49 -13.96
C ALA A 292 -7.71 -1.86 -14.57
N GLY A 293 -7.70 -2.40 -15.79
CA GLY A 293 -6.47 -2.68 -16.53
C GLY A 293 -5.62 -1.42 -16.76
N GLY A 294 -6.27 -0.28 -17.05
CA GLY A 294 -5.59 1.01 -17.14
C GLY A 294 -5.00 1.49 -15.82
N LEU A 295 -5.68 1.28 -14.69
CA LEU A 295 -5.15 1.60 -13.36
C LEU A 295 -3.90 0.76 -13.05
N TYR A 296 -3.99 -0.54 -13.25
CA TYR A 296 -2.89 -1.48 -13.07
C TYR A 296 -1.66 -1.11 -13.90
N ALA A 297 -1.84 -0.90 -15.21
CA ALA A 297 -0.74 -0.53 -16.11
C ALA A 297 -0.08 0.81 -15.75
N ALA A 298 -0.85 1.80 -15.29
CA ALA A 298 -0.31 3.11 -14.92
C ALA A 298 0.37 3.09 -13.54
N GLY A 299 -0.28 2.48 -12.55
CA GLY A 299 0.16 2.48 -11.14
C GLY A 299 1.41 1.63 -10.88
N ALA A 300 1.67 0.62 -11.71
CA ALA A 300 2.79 -0.30 -11.53
C ALA A 300 4.18 0.28 -11.89
N ASP A 301 4.27 1.36 -12.69
CA ASP A 301 5.57 1.86 -13.20
C ASP A 301 5.86 3.33 -12.87
N THR A 302 4.85 4.19 -12.97
CA THR A 302 5.05 5.63 -12.79
C THR A 302 5.52 5.98 -11.39
N THR A 303 4.97 5.33 -10.37
CA THR A 303 5.41 5.43 -8.97
C THR A 303 6.84 4.91 -8.80
N VAL A 304 7.21 3.82 -9.49
CA VAL A 304 8.56 3.25 -9.45
C VAL A 304 9.59 4.25 -9.98
N SER A 305 9.26 4.95 -11.07
CA SER A 305 10.13 5.99 -11.65
C SER A 305 10.38 7.14 -10.66
N ALA A 306 9.32 7.64 -10.02
CA ALA A 306 9.42 8.72 -9.04
C ALA A 306 10.16 8.27 -7.77
N ALA A 307 9.87 7.08 -7.25
CA ALA A 307 10.58 6.54 -6.10
C ALA A 307 12.06 6.28 -6.39
N THR A 308 12.39 5.70 -7.55
CA THR A 308 13.79 5.52 -7.97
C THR A 308 14.53 6.86 -8.04
N THR A 309 13.87 7.91 -8.51
CA THR A 309 14.41 9.28 -8.52
C THR A 309 14.67 9.79 -7.10
N PHE A 310 13.75 9.57 -6.16
CA PHE A 310 13.95 9.92 -4.76
C PHE A 310 15.19 9.27 -4.17
N PHE A 311 15.35 7.94 -4.31
CA PHE A 311 16.53 7.24 -3.79
C PHE A 311 17.82 7.76 -4.44
N PHE A 312 17.80 7.99 -5.76
CA PHE A 312 18.92 8.61 -6.47
C PHE A 312 19.27 10.00 -5.90
N GLN A 313 18.27 10.84 -5.62
CA GLN A 313 18.51 12.20 -5.13
C GLN A 313 18.92 12.25 -3.67
N MET A 314 18.42 11.35 -2.81
CA MET A 314 18.89 11.24 -1.43
C MET A 314 20.36 10.80 -1.39
N MET A 315 20.76 9.89 -2.27
CA MET A 315 22.16 9.48 -2.47
C MET A 315 23.04 10.64 -2.96
N MET A 316 22.60 11.37 -3.97
CA MET A 316 23.38 12.44 -4.60
C MET A 316 23.47 13.70 -3.74
N ASN A 317 22.52 13.92 -2.82
CA ASN A 317 22.44 15.12 -1.98
C ASN A 317 22.33 14.76 -0.49
N PRO A 318 23.43 14.33 0.15
CA PRO A 318 23.42 13.92 1.57
C PRO A 318 22.89 15.01 2.51
N ALA A 319 23.16 16.29 2.24
CA ALA A 319 22.65 17.40 3.05
C ALA A 319 21.11 17.49 3.03
N ILE A 320 20.49 17.22 1.87
CA ILE A 320 19.02 17.19 1.74
C ILE A 320 18.47 15.97 2.46
N GLN A 321 19.11 14.81 2.31
CA GLN A 321 18.73 13.60 3.03
C GLN A 321 18.79 13.81 4.55
N SER A 322 19.89 14.34 5.08
CA SER A 322 20.05 14.59 6.52
C SER A 322 19.02 15.58 7.07
N ARG A 323 18.69 16.63 6.31
CA ARG A 323 17.63 17.57 6.71
C ARG A 323 16.26 16.92 6.74
N ALA A 324 15.95 16.09 5.74
CA ALA A 324 14.68 15.36 5.68
C ALA A 324 14.58 14.31 6.80
N GLN A 325 15.68 13.60 7.07
CA GLN A 325 15.78 12.69 8.21
C GLN A 325 15.52 13.42 9.52
N ALA A 326 16.14 14.60 9.75
CA ALA A 326 15.91 15.38 10.97
C ALA A 326 14.44 15.80 11.15
N GLU A 327 13.73 16.13 10.07
CA GLU A 327 12.28 16.42 10.13
C GLU A 327 11.47 15.18 10.56
N VAL A 328 11.76 14.03 9.94
CA VAL A 328 11.07 12.77 10.26
C VAL A 328 11.43 12.24 11.64
N ASP A 329 12.67 12.44 12.09
CA ASP A 329 13.13 12.09 13.45
C ASP A 329 12.44 12.93 14.50
N ALA A 330 12.35 14.26 14.30
CA ALA A 330 11.66 15.14 15.23
C ALA A 330 10.18 14.73 15.39
N PHE A 331 9.53 14.33 14.29
CA PHE A 331 8.19 13.75 14.35
C PHE A 331 8.19 12.44 15.13
N PHE A 332 9.09 11.50 14.81
CA PHE A 332 9.16 10.19 15.45
C PHE A 332 9.45 10.29 16.95
N GLU A 333 10.29 11.23 17.37
CA GLU A 333 10.63 11.47 18.77
C GLU A 333 9.50 12.13 19.56
N MET A 334 8.73 13.01 18.92
CA MET A 334 7.62 13.73 19.54
C MET A 334 6.36 12.87 19.63
N GLU A 335 6.01 12.18 18.54
CA GLU A 335 4.78 11.39 18.41
C GLU A 335 4.98 9.94 18.81
N LYS A 336 6.24 9.48 18.93
CA LYS A 336 6.64 8.13 19.37
C LYS A 336 6.02 6.97 18.58
N ARG A 337 5.54 7.26 17.38
CA ARG A 337 4.93 6.32 16.43
C ARG A 337 5.46 6.59 15.02
N LEU A 338 5.28 5.61 14.14
CA LEU A 338 5.59 5.80 12.72
C LEU A 338 4.73 6.92 12.10
N PRO A 339 5.28 7.71 11.16
CA PRO A 339 4.48 8.57 10.31
C PRO A 339 3.40 7.77 9.56
N SER A 340 2.20 8.36 9.47
CA SER A 340 1.07 7.83 8.70
C SER A 340 0.60 8.85 7.68
N LEU A 341 -0.25 8.45 6.75
CA LEU A 341 -0.80 9.36 5.75
C LEU A 341 -1.68 10.49 6.31
N HIS A 342 -2.05 10.42 7.60
CA HIS A 342 -2.70 11.53 8.30
C HIS A 342 -1.73 12.66 8.68
N ASP A 343 -0.42 12.40 8.68
CA ASP A 343 0.60 13.30 9.20
C ASP A 343 1.29 14.15 8.12
N GLN A 344 0.74 14.17 6.90
CA GLN A 344 1.31 14.90 5.76
C GLN A 344 1.60 16.38 6.06
N ALA A 345 0.75 17.03 6.85
CA ALA A 345 0.93 18.42 7.25
C ALA A 345 2.09 18.64 8.23
N ALA A 346 2.50 17.60 8.97
CA ALA A 346 3.59 17.67 9.95
C ALA A 346 4.98 17.52 9.32
N LEU A 347 5.07 17.04 8.07
CA LEU A 347 6.33 16.84 7.34
C LEU A 347 6.40 17.71 6.06
N PRO A 348 6.43 19.05 6.17
CA PRO A 348 6.38 19.96 5.03
C PRO A 348 7.64 19.91 4.13
N TYR A 349 8.83 19.64 4.68
CA TYR A 349 10.05 19.50 3.88
C TYR A 349 9.99 18.22 3.04
N LEU A 350 9.48 17.11 3.60
CA LEU A 350 9.16 15.91 2.83
C LEU A 350 8.17 16.21 1.70
N GLY A 351 7.11 16.98 1.96
CA GLY A 351 6.19 17.44 0.93
C GLY A 351 6.89 18.22 -0.20
N SER A 352 7.91 19.01 0.14
CA SER A 352 8.72 19.75 -0.83
C SER A 352 9.66 18.84 -1.63
N ILE A 353 10.19 17.78 -1.03
CA ILE A 353 10.99 16.76 -1.72
C ILE A 353 10.17 16.04 -2.78
N ILE A 354 8.92 15.66 -2.48
CA ILE A 354 8.03 15.00 -3.45
C ILE A 354 7.79 15.91 -4.67
N LYS A 355 7.54 17.19 -4.43
CA LYS A 355 7.40 18.18 -5.51
C LYS A 355 8.67 18.24 -6.36
N GLU A 356 9.83 18.34 -5.72
CA GLU A 356 11.10 18.44 -6.46
C GLU A 356 11.46 17.15 -7.21
N VAL A 357 11.09 15.98 -6.70
CA VAL A 357 11.21 14.70 -7.42
C VAL A 357 10.39 14.73 -8.72
N LEU A 358 9.13 15.16 -8.65
CA LEU A 358 8.24 15.23 -9.82
C LEU A 358 8.68 16.31 -10.82
N ARG A 359 9.27 17.42 -10.35
CA ARG A 359 9.80 18.49 -11.21
C ARG A 359 11.09 18.06 -11.90
N TRP A 360 12.06 17.55 -11.14
CA TRP A 360 13.41 17.27 -11.63
C TRP A 360 13.45 16.10 -12.62
N ALA A 361 12.73 15.01 -12.33
CA ALA A 361 12.57 13.89 -13.27
C ALA A 361 11.09 13.48 -13.40
N PRO A 362 10.31 14.20 -14.20
CA PRO A 362 8.90 13.88 -14.40
C PRO A 362 8.77 12.48 -15.01
N PRO A 363 7.99 11.55 -14.42
CA PRO A 363 7.85 10.19 -14.92
C PRO A 363 7.41 10.11 -16.39
N ALA A 364 6.62 11.06 -16.87
CA ALA A 364 6.21 11.16 -18.28
C ALA A 364 6.68 12.49 -18.90
N PRO A 365 7.94 12.61 -19.38
CA PRO A 365 8.52 13.87 -19.87
C PRO A 365 7.74 14.55 -21.01
N LEU A 366 7.01 13.78 -21.82
CA LEU A 366 6.17 14.28 -22.92
C LEU A 366 4.66 14.12 -22.65
N GLY A 367 4.29 13.75 -21.42
CA GLY A 367 2.94 13.31 -21.08
C GLY A 367 2.42 12.21 -22.02
N LEU A 368 1.09 12.06 -22.07
CA LEU A 368 0.43 11.31 -23.13
C LEU A 368 -0.02 12.26 -24.23
N PHE A 369 0.18 11.86 -25.48
CA PHE A 369 -0.10 12.73 -26.62
C PHE A 369 -1.59 13.05 -26.73
N HIS A 370 -1.88 14.30 -27.06
CA HIS A 370 -3.20 14.83 -27.36
C HIS A 370 -3.43 14.90 -28.87
N CYS A 371 -4.66 15.12 -29.27
CA CYS A 371 -5.04 15.28 -30.66
C CYS A 371 -6.13 16.36 -30.77
N THR A 372 -6.04 17.19 -31.81
CA THR A 372 -7.08 18.18 -32.09
C THR A 372 -8.30 17.51 -32.72
N SER A 373 -9.49 17.72 -32.15
CA SER A 373 -10.75 17.21 -32.69
C SER A 373 -11.20 17.99 -33.94
N ARG A 374 -10.86 19.28 -34.00
CA ARG A 374 -11.11 20.21 -35.10
C ARG A 374 -9.94 21.18 -35.25
N ALA A 375 -9.89 21.90 -36.36
CA ALA A 375 -8.87 22.93 -36.56
C ALA A 375 -9.06 24.10 -35.58
N ASP A 376 -7.97 24.79 -35.27
CA ASP A 376 -7.93 25.92 -34.34
C ASP A 376 -6.89 26.96 -34.80
N VAL A 377 -7.03 28.19 -34.32
CA VAL A 377 -6.05 29.26 -34.49
C VAL A 377 -5.62 29.73 -33.11
N TYR A 378 -4.31 29.69 -32.86
CA TYR A 378 -3.73 30.09 -31.59
C TYR A 378 -2.50 30.96 -31.82
N LYS A 379 -2.47 32.17 -31.24
CA LYS A 379 -1.41 33.18 -31.48
C LYS A 379 -1.16 33.38 -32.99
N ASP A 380 -2.24 33.56 -33.75
CA ASP A 380 -2.28 33.69 -35.22
C ASP A 380 -1.72 32.50 -36.02
N MET A 381 -1.36 31.41 -35.34
CA MET A 381 -0.87 30.19 -35.97
C MET A 381 -2.00 29.18 -36.19
N TYR A 382 -2.07 28.61 -37.39
CA TYR A 382 -3.09 27.63 -37.74
C TYR A 382 -2.68 26.20 -37.35
N ILE A 383 -3.51 25.56 -36.52
CA ILE A 383 -3.35 24.16 -36.09
C ILE A 383 -4.47 23.33 -36.74
N PRO A 384 -4.17 22.45 -37.70
CA PRO A 384 -5.18 21.61 -38.36
C PRO A 384 -5.89 20.66 -37.39
N ALA A 385 -7.08 20.20 -37.78
CA ALA A 385 -7.73 19.05 -37.14
C ALA A 385 -6.84 17.80 -37.24
N LYS A 386 -6.99 16.89 -36.29
CA LYS A 386 -6.24 15.62 -36.21
C LYS A 386 -4.72 15.79 -36.13
N THR A 387 -4.27 16.94 -35.63
CA THR A 387 -2.86 17.21 -35.33
C THR A 387 -2.52 16.57 -33.99
N THR A 388 -1.40 15.84 -33.93
CA THR A 388 -0.87 15.32 -32.65
C THR A 388 -0.26 16.47 -31.86
N VAL A 389 -0.68 16.65 -30.62
CA VAL A 389 -0.23 17.73 -29.73
C VAL A 389 0.47 17.12 -28.53
N ILE A 390 1.71 17.51 -28.28
CA ILE A 390 2.58 16.89 -27.28
C ILE A 390 2.98 17.96 -26.25
N PRO A 391 2.55 17.83 -24.98
CA PRO A 391 3.06 18.68 -23.92
C PRO A 391 4.47 18.22 -23.53
N ASN A 392 5.48 19.05 -23.77
CA ASN A 392 6.83 18.78 -23.31
C ASN A 392 6.96 19.21 -21.84
N ILE A 393 6.45 18.36 -20.95
CA ILE A 393 6.49 18.57 -19.49
C ILE A 393 7.93 18.77 -19.03
N TYR A 394 8.89 18.05 -19.61
CA TYR A 394 10.32 18.26 -19.31
C TYR A 394 10.76 19.69 -19.58
N ALA A 395 10.42 20.27 -20.75
CA ALA A 395 10.77 21.65 -21.06
C ALA A 395 10.13 22.64 -20.07
N MET A 396 8.87 22.41 -19.68
CA MET A 396 8.16 23.27 -18.73
C MET A 396 8.77 23.20 -17.32
N MET A 397 9.19 22.01 -16.89
CA MET A 397 9.83 21.78 -15.58
C MET A 397 11.29 22.25 -15.52
N HIS A 398 11.89 22.52 -16.67
CA HIS A 398 13.28 22.98 -16.82
C HIS A 398 13.36 24.35 -17.51
N ASP A 399 12.28 25.13 -17.46
CA ASP A 399 12.28 26.52 -17.90
C ASP A 399 12.99 27.37 -16.83
N GLU A 400 14.17 27.89 -17.14
CA GLU A 400 15.00 28.71 -16.23
C GLU A 400 14.29 29.98 -15.77
N SER A 401 13.30 30.48 -16.52
CA SER A 401 12.49 31.64 -16.13
C SER A 401 11.45 31.31 -15.05
N VAL A 402 11.10 30.02 -14.91
CA VAL A 402 10.12 29.52 -13.93
C VAL A 402 10.82 28.80 -12.77
N TYR A 403 11.87 28.05 -13.05
CA TYR A 403 12.67 27.30 -12.09
C TYR A 403 14.15 27.64 -12.30
N PRO A 404 14.69 28.65 -11.58
CA PRO A 404 16.11 29.01 -11.67
C PRO A 404 17.03 27.82 -11.36
N ASP A 405 18.14 27.66 -12.08
CA ASP A 405 19.03 26.50 -11.97
C ASP A 405 18.27 25.15 -12.01
N PRO A 406 17.48 24.86 -13.06
CA PRO A 406 16.48 23.78 -13.05
C PRO A 406 17.08 22.38 -12.93
N PHE A 407 18.38 22.22 -13.17
CA PHE A 407 19.08 20.95 -13.02
C PHE A 407 19.55 20.68 -11.58
N VAL A 408 19.57 21.70 -10.72
CA VAL A 408 19.85 21.54 -9.28
C VAL A 408 18.58 21.04 -8.60
N PHE A 409 18.71 19.93 -7.87
CA PHE A 409 17.65 19.38 -7.04
C PHE A 409 17.56 20.20 -5.74
N SER A 410 16.51 21.02 -5.59
CA SER A 410 16.31 21.88 -4.41
C SER A 410 14.84 21.86 -3.96
N PRO A 411 14.54 21.16 -2.85
CA PRO A 411 13.24 21.24 -2.19
C PRO A 411 12.89 22.64 -1.70
N GLU A 412 13.89 23.49 -1.45
CA GLU A 412 13.72 24.87 -0.98
C GLU A 412 12.94 25.76 -1.95
N ARG A 413 12.79 25.35 -3.22
CA ARG A 413 11.89 26.00 -4.20
C ARG A 413 10.45 26.13 -3.71
N TYR A 414 10.05 25.25 -2.79
CA TYR A 414 8.69 25.16 -2.26
C TYR A 414 8.60 25.55 -0.79
N MET A 415 9.66 26.20 -0.25
CA MET A 415 9.76 26.63 1.13
C MET A 415 10.06 28.14 1.20
N GLY A 416 9.52 28.83 2.21
CA GLY A 416 9.77 30.26 2.43
C GLY A 416 8.92 31.20 1.55
N ASN A 417 9.46 32.38 1.23
CA ASN A 417 8.67 33.49 0.65
C ASN A 417 8.66 33.53 -0.89
N ASN A 418 9.68 32.98 -1.56
CA ASN A 418 9.81 33.02 -3.02
C ASN A 418 9.47 31.65 -3.62
N LEU A 419 8.21 31.25 -3.45
CA LEU A 419 7.72 29.95 -3.89
C LEU A 419 7.65 29.88 -5.42
N GLN A 420 8.24 28.82 -5.98
CA GLN A 420 8.10 28.50 -7.41
C GLN A 420 6.79 27.75 -7.67
N PRO A 421 6.25 27.78 -8.91
CA PRO A 421 4.99 27.11 -9.23
C PRO A 421 4.99 25.63 -8.87
N ASP A 422 3.85 25.16 -8.38
CA ASP A 422 3.71 23.77 -7.95
C ASP A 422 3.80 22.82 -9.16
N PRO A 423 4.78 21.91 -9.21
CA PRO A 423 5.01 21.07 -10.37
C PRO A 423 3.85 20.10 -10.62
N ARG A 424 3.00 19.85 -9.63
CA ARG A 424 1.82 18.98 -9.76
C ARG A 424 0.81 19.50 -10.76
N GLU A 425 0.76 20.81 -11.00
CA GLU A 425 -0.11 21.42 -12.01
C GLU A 425 0.22 21.03 -13.45
N CYS A 426 1.42 20.47 -13.68
CA CYS A 426 1.90 20.08 -15.00
C CYS A 426 2.39 18.62 -15.05
N ALA A 427 3.04 18.11 -14.01
CA ALA A 427 3.58 16.75 -13.96
C ALA A 427 2.50 15.65 -14.13
N PHE A 428 1.26 15.93 -13.71
CA PHE A 428 0.12 15.01 -13.85
C PHE A 428 -0.70 15.24 -15.12
N GLY A 429 -0.25 16.11 -16.03
CA GLY A 429 -0.92 16.42 -17.28
C GLY A 429 -2.06 17.44 -17.10
N PHE A 430 -2.95 17.51 -18.11
CA PHE A 430 -3.78 18.69 -18.32
C PHE A 430 -5.27 18.38 -18.58
N GLY A 431 -6.12 19.29 -18.12
CA GLY A 431 -7.52 19.42 -18.50
C GLY A 431 -8.35 18.16 -18.24
N ARG A 432 -9.21 17.81 -19.20
CA ARG A 432 -10.10 16.63 -19.11
C ARG A 432 -9.34 15.30 -19.07
N ARG A 433 -8.04 15.31 -19.35
CA ARG A 433 -7.14 14.15 -19.39
C ARG A 433 -6.13 14.14 -18.25
N ILE A 434 -6.26 15.03 -17.26
CA ILE A 434 -5.41 15.05 -16.07
C ILE A 434 -5.41 13.69 -15.38
N CYS A 435 -4.28 13.28 -14.81
CA CYS A 435 -4.09 11.98 -14.17
C CYS A 435 -5.24 11.66 -13.19
N ALA A 436 -5.83 10.47 -13.30
CA ALA A 436 -6.86 10.02 -12.37
C ALA A 436 -6.28 9.58 -11.02
N GLY A 437 -5.04 9.09 -11.02
CA GLY A 437 -4.36 8.54 -9.85
C GLY A 437 -3.43 9.52 -9.15
N GLN A 438 -3.58 10.83 -9.35
CA GLN A 438 -2.70 11.83 -8.75
C GLN A 438 -2.61 11.69 -7.22
N ASN A 439 -3.76 11.72 -6.54
CA ASN A 439 -3.79 11.60 -5.07
C ASN A 439 -3.16 10.29 -4.59
N LEU A 440 -3.46 9.19 -5.29
CA LEU A 440 -2.93 7.87 -4.96
C LEU A 440 -1.41 7.83 -5.10
N ALA A 441 -0.86 8.40 -6.19
CA ALA A 441 0.58 8.46 -6.40
C ALA A 441 1.26 9.32 -5.34
N GLU A 442 0.71 10.50 -5.03
CA GLU A 442 1.26 11.41 -4.01
C GLU A 442 1.30 10.76 -2.63
N THR A 443 0.21 10.13 -2.18
CA THR A 443 0.19 9.46 -0.87
C THR A 443 1.13 8.25 -0.86
N THR A 444 1.17 7.45 -1.94
CA THR A 444 2.12 6.31 -2.03
C THR A 444 3.56 6.77 -1.87
N LEU A 445 3.97 7.81 -2.63
CA LEU A 445 5.33 8.35 -2.57
C LEU A 445 5.63 8.95 -1.19
N TRP A 446 4.67 9.67 -0.60
CA TRP A 446 4.84 10.29 0.71
C TRP A 446 5.18 9.25 1.78
N ILE A 447 4.39 8.18 1.90
CA ILE A 447 4.62 7.19 2.95
C ILE A 447 5.88 6.34 2.68
N GLN A 448 6.16 6.01 1.42
CA GLN A 448 7.40 5.33 1.04
C GLN A 448 8.62 6.15 1.48
N PHE A 449 8.61 7.46 1.21
CA PHE A 449 9.75 8.33 1.48
C PHE A 449 9.90 8.59 2.98
N ALA A 450 8.80 8.85 3.70
CA ALA A 450 8.81 9.03 5.15
C ALA A 450 9.44 7.83 5.86
N LEU A 451 8.95 6.61 5.57
CA LEU A 451 9.47 5.40 6.21
C LEU A 451 10.91 5.09 5.76
N SER A 452 11.27 5.36 4.51
CA SER A 452 12.65 5.16 4.04
C SER A 452 13.63 6.10 4.74
N LEU A 453 13.30 7.39 4.88
CA LEU A 453 14.14 8.36 5.59
C LEU A 453 14.31 8.00 7.08
N LEU A 454 13.24 7.51 7.71
CA LEU A 454 13.28 7.08 9.10
C LEU A 454 14.17 5.83 9.30
N THR A 455 14.12 4.89 8.36
CA THR A 455 14.70 3.54 8.55
C THR A 455 16.08 3.35 7.95
N VAL A 456 16.45 4.01 6.85
CA VAL A 456 17.71 3.73 6.14
C VAL A 456 18.53 4.97 5.82
N ASN A 457 19.84 4.77 5.66
CA ASN A 457 20.75 5.72 5.02
C ASN A 457 21.02 5.28 3.59
N ILE A 458 21.02 6.24 2.67
CA ILE A 458 21.26 6.02 1.24
C ILE A 458 22.54 6.76 0.86
N SER A 459 23.58 6.05 0.46
CA SER A 459 24.89 6.62 0.12
C SER A 459 25.39 6.12 -1.24
N LYS A 460 26.39 6.83 -1.78
CA LYS A 460 27.07 6.40 -3.00
C LYS A 460 27.83 5.10 -2.71
N ALA A 461 27.85 4.20 -3.68
CA ALA A 461 28.66 3.00 -3.58
C ALA A 461 30.15 3.34 -3.57
N VAL A 462 30.95 2.44 -2.99
CA VAL A 462 32.42 2.50 -3.01
C VAL A 462 32.97 1.34 -3.84
N ASP A 463 34.10 1.56 -4.52
CA ASP A 463 34.82 0.51 -5.23
C ASP A 463 35.66 -0.36 -4.27
N LYS A 464 36.42 -1.31 -4.84
CA LYS A 464 37.26 -2.25 -4.07
C LYS A 464 38.36 -1.55 -3.27
N ASP A 465 38.74 -0.34 -3.66
CA ASP A 465 39.78 0.47 -3.01
C ASP A 465 39.17 1.49 -2.03
N GLY A 466 37.85 1.42 -1.79
CA GLY A 466 37.13 2.31 -0.88
C GLY A 466 36.83 3.69 -1.47
N LYS A 467 37.02 3.89 -2.77
CA LYS A 467 36.76 5.17 -3.43
C LYS A 467 35.31 5.26 -3.89
N THR A 468 34.69 6.41 -3.64
CA THR A 468 33.32 6.70 -4.06
C THR A 468 33.15 6.58 -5.58
N ILE A 469 32.13 5.84 -6.01
CA ILE A 469 31.72 5.73 -7.41
C ILE A 469 30.72 6.85 -7.68
N GLU A 470 31.07 7.75 -8.60
CA GLU A 470 30.19 8.84 -9.03
C GLU A 470 29.19 8.34 -10.09
N PRO A 471 27.88 8.33 -9.80
CA PRO A 471 26.86 7.89 -10.74
C PRO A 471 26.65 8.88 -11.88
N GLU A 472 26.40 8.37 -13.10
CA GLU A 472 25.99 9.20 -14.22
C GLU A 472 24.50 9.59 -14.10
N ILE A 473 24.18 10.87 -14.29
CA ILE A 473 22.80 11.34 -14.42
C ILE A 473 22.31 11.04 -15.83
N ALA A 474 21.60 9.92 -15.99
CA ALA A 474 21.04 9.50 -17.28
C ALA A 474 19.65 8.88 -17.12
N PHE A 475 18.83 9.02 -18.16
CA PHE A 475 17.44 8.53 -18.17
C PHE A 475 17.20 7.49 -19.27
N THR A 476 16.26 6.59 -19.01
CA THR A 476 15.78 5.61 -19.98
C THR A 476 14.87 6.27 -21.01
N THR A 477 14.87 5.79 -22.26
CA THR A 477 13.99 6.34 -23.32
C THR A 477 12.77 5.45 -23.54
N ALA A 478 11.66 5.84 -22.92
CA ALA A 478 10.37 5.16 -22.94
C ALA A 478 9.22 6.17 -22.71
N ILE A 479 7.97 5.68 -22.67
CA ILE A 479 6.81 6.51 -22.29
C ILE A 479 6.98 6.99 -20.85
N VAL A 480 7.41 6.08 -19.97
CA VAL A 480 7.82 6.38 -18.59
C VAL A 480 9.35 6.45 -18.54
N SER A 481 9.88 7.55 -18.02
CA SER A 481 11.32 7.83 -17.99
C SER A 481 11.90 7.59 -16.61
N HIS A 482 12.58 6.46 -16.44
CA HIS A 482 13.31 6.12 -15.23
C HIS A 482 14.75 6.66 -15.27
N VAL A 483 15.30 7.03 -14.11
CA VAL A 483 16.76 7.13 -13.95
C VAL A 483 17.37 5.77 -14.31
N LYS A 484 18.47 5.75 -15.08
CA LYS A 484 19.16 4.51 -15.44
C LYS A 484 19.72 3.82 -14.19
N PRO A 485 19.92 2.49 -14.20
CA PRO A 485 20.56 1.80 -13.09
C PRO A 485 21.85 2.49 -12.64
N PHE A 486 21.99 2.71 -11.34
CA PHE A 486 23.10 3.41 -10.71
C PHE A 486 23.66 2.59 -9.55
N PRO A 487 24.97 2.70 -9.24
CA PRO A 487 25.55 2.06 -8.07
C PRO A 487 25.21 2.86 -6.81
N TYR A 488 24.80 2.17 -5.75
CA TYR A 488 24.40 2.76 -4.46
C TYR A 488 24.77 1.84 -3.30
N GLN A 489 24.68 2.36 -2.09
CA GLN A 489 24.75 1.59 -0.85
C GLN A 489 23.58 2.01 0.05
N ILE A 490 22.90 1.03 0.63
CA ILE A 490 21.83 1.26 1.61
C ILE A 490 22.23 0.55 2.91
N THR A 491 22.17 1.27 4.02
CA THR A 491 22.45 0.72 5.34
C THR A 491 21.32 1.03 6.30
N LEU A 492 21.04 0.12 7.23
CA LEU A 492 20.08 0.36 8.30
C LEU A 492 20.51 1.56 9.15
N ARG A 493 19.53 2.42 9.47
CA ARG A 493 19.71 3.64 10.26
C ARG A 493 19.07 3.53 11.64
N SER A 494 17.84 3.02 11.71
CA SER A 494 17.08 2.91 12.97
C SER A 494 16.45 1.52 13.10
N GLU A 495 17.03 0.69 13.97
CA GLU A 495 16.48 -0.62 14.32
C GLU A 495 15.11 -0.48 15.00
N ALA A 496 14.94 0.55 15.85
CA ALA A 496 13.67 0.81 16.53
C ALA A 496 12.55 1.14 15.53
N ALA A 497 12.81 1.97 14.53
CA ALA A 497 11.81 2.28 13.50
C ALA A 497 11.53 1.08 12.60
N LEU A 498 12.55 0.30 12.23
CA LEU A 498 12.38 -0.90 11.43
C LEU A 498 11.56 -1.96 12.16
N SER A 499 11.81 -2.14 13.47
CA SER A 499 11.03 -2.99 14.37
C SER A 499 9.55 -2.64 14.28
N LEU A 500 9.18 -1.36 14.44
CA LEU A 500 7.79 -0.90 14.30
C LEU A 500 7.19 -1.12 12.90
N CYS A 501 8.02 -1.13 11.85
CA CYS A 501 7.56 -1.38 10.47
C CYS A 501 7.27 -2.86 10.22
N ARG A 502 7.89 -3.80 10.93
CA ARG A 502 7.83 -5.25 10.62
C ARG A 502 6.49 -5.93 10.92
N ASP A 503 5.41 -5.17 11.11
CA ASP A 503 4.02 -5.61 11.36
C ASP A 503 3.98 -6.95 12.10
N PHE A 504 3.90 -6.83 13.43
CA PHE A 504 4.22 -7.85 14.42
C PHE A 504 3.35 -9.12 14.43
N GLY A 505 2.71 -9.52 13.33
CA GLY A 505 1.52 -10.35 13.49
C GLY A 505 0.56 -9.65 14.47
N VAL A 506 0.56 -8.32 14.46
CA VAL A 506 -0.27 -7.42 15.26
C VAL A 506 -1.02 -6.59 14.24
N TYR A 507 -2.33 -6.73 14.27
CA TYR A 507 -3.25 -6.11 13.33
C TYR A 507 -3.23 -4.58 13.46
N MET A 508 -2.97 -4.06 14.67
CA MET A 508 -2.81 -2.64 14.97
C MET A 508 -1.90 -2.45 16.20
N ASN A 509 -0.85 -1.63 16.09
CA ASN A 509 0.06 -1.32 17.21
C ASN A 509 -0.50 -0.26 18.18
N ASP A 510 -1.69 0.29 17.90
CA ASP A 510 -2.31 1.27 18.79
C ASP A 510 -3.84 1.21 18.68
N VAL A 511 -4.47 0.67 19.73
CA VAL A 511 -5.94 0.61 19.86
C VAL A 511 -6.50 1.69 20.78
N SER A 512 -5.65 2.60 21.29
CA SER A 512 -6.05 3.70 22.18
C SER A 512 -7.13 4.60 21.57
N LYS A 513 -7.10 4.78 20.23
CA LYS A 513 -8.08 5.58 19.47
C LYS A 513 -9.54 5.20 19.75
N LYS A 514 -9.81 3.95 20.12
CA LYS A 514 -11.15 3.49 20.52
C LYS A 514 -11.56 4.07 21.87
N PHE A 515 -10.64 4.14 22.82
CA PHE A 515 -10.85 4.63 24.18
C PHE A 515 -10.81 6.17 24.30
N HIS A 516 -10.43 6.86 23.22
CA HIS A 516 -10.56 8.32 23.10
C HIS A 516 -11.99 8.80 22.80
N ARG A 517 -12.90 7.90 22.40
CA ARG A 517 -14.31 8.23 22.11
C ARG A 517 -15.18 8.07 23.36
N SER A 518 -16.42 8.57 23.33
CA SER A 518 -17.38 8.29 24.41
C SER A 518 -17.79 6.81 24.44
N PRO A 519 -18.12 6.23 25.61
CA PRO A 519 -18.57 4.84 25.72
C PRO A 519 -19.77 4.52 24.81
N GLU A 520 -20.67 5.49 24.62
CA GLU A 520 -21.85 5.40 23.74
C GLU A 520 -21.51 5.11 22.26
N ASN A 521 -20.29 5.45 21.83
CA ASN A 521 -19.80 5.25 20.46
C ASN A 521 -18.94 3.98 20.30
N SER A 522 -18.96 3.09 21.30
CA SER A 522 -18.29 1.78 21.28
C SER A 522 -19.32 0.65 21.48
N PRO A 523 -20.13 0.31 20.45
CA PRO A 523 -21.25 -0.62 20.57
C PRO A 523 -20.84 -2.06 20.90
N ASP A 524 -19.54 -2.34 20.88
CA ASP A 524 -18.95 -3.65 21.07
C ASP A 524 -18.43 -3.88 22.51
N LEU A 525 -18.49 -2.89 23.40
CA LEU A 525 -18.16 -3.06 24.84
C LEU A 525 -19.31 -2.54 25.71
N SER A 526 -19.49 -3.13 26.90
CA SER A 526 -20.32 -2.50 27.91
C SER A 526 -19.61 -1.24 28.44
N GLU A 527 -20.37 -0.25 28.90
CA GLU A 527 -19.80 0.98 29.48
C GLU A 527 -18.82 0.68 30.62
N ALA A 528 -19.14 -0.30 31.47
CA ALA A 528 -18.27 -0.73 32.56
C ALA A 528 -16.96 -1.34 32.07
N ASP A 529 -16.98 -2.21 31.05
CA ASP A 529 -15.75 -2.81 30.50
C ASP A 529 -14.92 -1.77 29.72
N PHE A 530 -15.58 -0.84 29.04
CA PHE A 530 -14.92 0.28 28.37
C PHE A 530 -14.15 1.14 29.38
N LEU A 531 -14.79 1.54 30.48
CA LEU A 531 -14.16 2.37 31.51
C LEU A 531 -13.04 1.62 32.24
N ALA A 532 -13.22 0.34 32.56
CA ALA A 532 -12.20 -0.49 33.19
C ALA A 532 -10.92 -0.59 32.33
N ARG A 533 -11.08 -0.86 31.03
CA ARG A 533 -9.95 -0.91 30.09
C ARG A 533 -9.30 0.44 29.87
N LYS A 534 -10.11 1.50 29.77
CA LYS A 534 -9.61 2.88 29.65
C LYS A 534 -8.73 3.25 30.85
N HIS A 535 -9.17 2.93 32.07
CA HIS A 535 -8.40 3.18 33.29
C HIS A 535 -7.03 2.48 33.26
N VAL A 536 -6.99 1.20 32.85
CA VAL A 536 -5.71 0.48 32.69
C VAL A 536 -4.80 1.15 31.65
N ILE A 537 -5.35 1.53 30.50
CA ILE A 537 -4.59 2.18 29.42
C ILE A 537 -4.02 3.52 29.90
N GLU A 538 -4.81 4.33 30.60
CA GLU A 538 -4.38 5.61 31.16
C GLU A 538 -3.29 5.42 32.23
N ALA A 539 -3.43 4.42 33.10
CA ALA A 539 -2.44 4.13 34.14
C ALA A 539 -1.09 3.65 33.57
N VAL A 540 -1.10 2.80 32.54
CA VAL A 540 0.13 2.39 31.84
C VAL A 540 0.75 3.58 31.10
N ALA A 541 -0.07 4.43 30.47
CA ALA A 541 0.41 5.62 29.78
C ALA A 541 1.05 6.63 30.74
N GLU A 542 0.45 6.89 31.91
CA GLU A 542 0.99 7.78 32.94
C GLU A 542 2.34 7.26 33.46
N TRP A 543 2.44 5.97 33.76
CA TRP A 543 3.71 5.36 34.14
C TRP A 543 4.76 5.45 33.02
N ALA A 544 4.38 5.15 31.79
CA ALA A 544 5.27 5.16 30.63
C ALA A 544 5.91 6.55 30.43
N GLN A 545 5.16 7.64 30.63
CA GLN A 545 5.69 9.01 30.62
C GLN A 545 6.86 9.20 31.59
N GLY A 546 6.81 8.59 32.78
CA GLY A 546 7.89 8.64 33.77
C GLY A 546 9.15 7.85 33.39
N THR A 547 9.06 6.93 32.43
CA THR A 547 10.18 6.07 32.00
C THR A 547 10.89 6.57 30.73
N GLY A 548 10.30 7.53 30.01
CA GLY A 548 10.80 8.00 28.71
C GLY A 548 10.63 7.01 27.55
N MET A 549 9.90 5.90 27.77
CA MET A 549 9.56 4.90 26.75
C MET A 549 8.04 4.78 26.64
N GLU A 550 7.52 4.54 25.43
CA GLU A 550 6.10 4.26 25.23
C GLU A 550 5.79 2.77 25.27
N TRP A 551 4.60 2.48 25.81
CA TRP A 551 4.04 1.15 25.93
C TRP A 551 2.61 1.15 25.36
N PRO A 552 2.42 1.23 24.04
CA PRO A 552 1.09 1.29 23.45
C PRO A 552 0.34 -0.05 23.59
N PRO A 553 -0.99 -0.03 23.73
CA PRO A 553 -1.80 -1.24 23.71
C PRO A 553 -1.90 -1.79 22.28
N ILE A 554 -1.61 -3.08 22.12
CA ILE A 554 -1.53 -3.77 20.82
C ILE A 554 -2.67 -4.78 20.61
N LEU A 555 -3.08 -4.94 19.35
CA LEU A 555 -4.03 -5.96 18.90
C LEU A 555 -3.30 -7.05 18.12
N TYR A 556 -3.04 -8.22 18.71
CA TYR A 556 -2.27 -9.27 18.04
C TYR A 556 -3.13 -10.25 17.21
N LEU A 557 -2.71 -10.58 15.97
CA LEU A 557 -3.46 -11.36 14.96
C LEU A 557 -3.96 -12.72 15.48
N TYR A 558 -3.33 -13.27 16.51
CA TYR A 558 -3.67 -14.59 16.99
C TYR A 558 -4.90 -14.63 17.91
N GLU A 559 -5.21 -13.53 18.63
CA GLU A 559 -6.49 -13.43 19.37
C GLU A 559 -7.68 -13.59 18.41
N VAL A 560 -7.55 -13.10 17.17
CA VAL A 560 -8.54 -13.19 16.08
C VAL A 560 -8.85 -14.65 15.68
N VAL A 561 -7.93 -15.59 15.92
CA VAL A 561 -8.10 -17.02 15.62
C VAL A 561 -8.90 -17.76 16.68
N LYS A 562 -8.89 -17.29 17.94
CA LYS A 562 -9.91 -17.75 18.89
C LYS A 562 -11.25 -17.24 18.38
N ALA A 563 -12.18 -18.15 18.10
CA ALA A 563 -13.52 -17.81 17.62
C ALA A 563 -14.25 -16.76 18.50
N SER A 564 -13.78 -16.52 19.73
CA SER A 564 -14.24 -15.45 20.60
C SER A 564 -14.04 -14.04 20.01
N ALA A 565 -12.91 -13.75 19.34
CA ALA A 565 -12.59 -12.42 18.82
C ALA A 565 -13.22 -12.10 17.45
N LYS A 566 -13.85 -13.08 16.78
CA LYS A 566 -14.58 -12.86 15.52
C LYS A 566 -15.87 -12.05 15.69
N ARG A 567 -16.32 -11.85 16.93
CA ARG A 567 -17.37 -10.90 17.27
C ARG A 567 -16.67 -9.74 17.93
N GLU A 568 -16.88 -8.52 17.42
CA GLU A 568 -16.32 -7.27 17.97
C GLU A 568 -16.51 -7.15 19.51
N ALA A 569 -17.45 -7.92 20.08
CA ALA A 569 -17.79 -7.98 21.50
C ALA A 569 -16.78 -8.58 22.50
N ASN A 570 -15.67 -9.21 22.07
CA ASN A 570 -14.77 -9.92 22.99
C ASN A 570 -13.28 -9.61 22.73
N TRP A 571 -12.89 -8.38 23.02
CA TRP A 571 -11.47 -8.06 23.10
C TRP A 571 -10.89 -8.82 24.30
N GLY A 572 -9.86 -9.64 24.08
CA GLY A 572 -9.22 -10.43 25.13
C GLY A 572 -8.45 -9.56 26.14
N HIS A 573 -7.30 -10.06 26.57
CA HIS A 573 -6.41 -9.35 27.50
C HIS A 573 -5.85 -8.07 26.87
N LEU A 574 -5.60 -7.03 27.68
CA LEU A 574 -4.83 -5.87 27.23
C LEU A 574 -3.35 -6.26 27.17
N VAL A 575 -2.75 -6.10 26.00
CA VAL A 575 -1.32 -6.35 25.80
C VAL A 575 -0.67 -5.02 25.47
N PHE A 576 0.39 -4.67 26.17
CA PHE A 576 1.24 -3.53 25.85
C PHE A 576 2.63 -4.05 25.57
N THR A 577 3.39 -3.33 24.74
CA THR A 577 4.75 -3.73 24.40
C THR A 577 5.63 -2.51 24.22
N ASP A 578 6.93 -2.67 24.44
CA ASP A 578 7.90 -1.63 24.13
C ASP A 578 8.20 -1.56 22.62
N LEU A 579 8.90 -0.52 22.18
CA LEU A 579 9.25 -0.33 20.76
C LEU A 579 10.09 -1.48 20.16
N THR A 580 10.77 -2.25 21.02
CA THR A 580 11.58 -3.41 20.60
C THR A 580 10.75 -4.68 20.40
N THR A 581 9.53 -4.73 20.96
CA THR A 581 8.64 -5.89 21.00
C THR A 581 9.24 -7.16 21.60
N MET A 582 10.26 -6.98 22.44
CA MET A 582 10.83 -8.07 23.22
C MET A 582 10.17 -8.13 24.60
N ARG A 583 9.54 -7.03 25.05
CA ARG A 583 9.00 -6.90 26.40
C ARG A 583 7.51 -6.60 26.35
N PHE A 584 6.75 -7.32 27.17
CA PHE A 584 5.28 -7.27 27.11
C PHE A 584 4.66 -7.10 28.50
N LEU A 585 3.71 -6.17 28.62
CA LEU A 585 2.81 -6.07 29.76
C LEU A 585 1.46 -6.69 29.37
N LEU A 586 0.97 -7.64 30.16
CA LEU A 586 -0.30 -8.32 29.95
C LEU A 586 -1.24 -8.00 31.12
N VAL A 587 -2.34 -7.31 30.85
CA VAL A 587 -3.34 -6.98 31.88
C VAL A 587 -4.67 -7.64 31.55
N MET A 588 -5.17 -8.48 32.46
CA MET A 588 -6.49 -9.07 32.35
C MET A 588 -7.52 -8.21 33.05
N VAL A 589 -8.66 -7.98 32.41
CA VAL A 589 -9.80 -7.29 33.04
C VAL A 589 -10.84 -8.35 33.37
N PHE A 590 -11.05 -8.62 34.66
CA PHE A 590 -12.06 -9.57 35.11
C PHE A 590 -13.31 -8.83 35.63
N PRO A 591 -14.52 -9.21 35.16
CA PRO A 591 -15.78 -8.66 35.68
C PRO A 591 -16.11 -9.20 37.09
N GLU A 592 -17.23 -8.73 37.69
CA GLU A 592 -17.75 -9.33 38.94
C GLU A 592 -17.93 -10.85 38.82
N GLU A 593 -17.88 -11.51 39.98
CA GLU A 593 -18.05 -12.96 40.09
C GLU A 593 -19.32 -13.40 39.32
N CYS A 594 -19.16 -14.32 38.35
CA CYS A 594 -20.22 -14.81 37.45
C CYS A 594 -21.47 -15.37 38.15
N GLY A 595 -21.50 -15.47 39.49
CA GLY A 595 -22.55 -16.10 40.29
C GLY A 595 -22.82 -17.56 39.91
N CYS A 596 -21.98 -18.14 39.04
CA CYS A 596 -22.31 -19.34 38.28
C CYS A 596 -22.00 -20.64 39.03
N GLY A 597 -21.61 -20.53 40.31
CA GLY A 597 -21.24 -21.65 41.18
C GLY A 597 -19.99 -22.41 40.74
N ASN A 598 -19.34 -21.97 39.65
CA ASN A 598 -18.07 -22.50 39.17
C ASN A 598 -16.92 -21.60 39.64
N TYR A 599 -16.40 -21.89 40.82
CA TYR A 599 -15.28 -21.14 41.41
C TYR A 599 -13.98 -21.21 40.58
N SER A 600 -13.93 -22.05 39.53
CA SER A 600 -12.83 -22.06 38.58
C SER A 600 -12.73 -20.77 37.75
N HIS A 601 -13.79 -19.95 37.70
CA HIS A 601 -13.79 -18.64 37.05
C HIS A 601 -13.24 -17.53 37.97
N HIS A 602 -12.80 -17.84 39.19
CA HIS A 602 -12.36 -16.86 40.20
C HIS A 602 -10.92 -17.08 40.70
N ASP A 603 -10.18 -18.05 40.13
CA ASP A 603 -8.73 -18.20 40.37
C ASP A 603 -7.96 -17.31 39.39
N TYR A 604 -8.07 -16.00 39.61
CA TYR A 604 -7.47 -14.99 38.74
C TYR A 604 -5.95 -15.11 38.68
N ASP A 605 -5.29 -15.56 39.75
CA ASP A 605 -3.84 -15.80 39.80
C ASP A 605 -3.44 -16.91 38.81
N ALA A 606 -4.06 -18.09 38.91
CA ALA A 606 -3.75 -19.22 38.03
C ALA A 606 -4.08 -18.92 36.56
N LEU A 607 -5.21 -18.22 36.32
CA LEU A 607 -5.57 -17.77 34.98
C LEU A 607 -4.57 -16.75 34.43
N THR A 608 -4.10 -15.83 35.28
CA THR A 608 -3.16 -14.79 34.87
C THR A 608 -1.81 -15.38 34.49
N LYS A 609 -1.27 -16.25 35.34
CA LYS A 609 -0.02 -16.97 35.04
C LYS A 609 -0.14 -17.81 33.76
N PHE A 610 -1.25 -18.53 33.59
CA PHE A 610 -1.44 -19.37 32.40
C PHE A 610 -1.44 -18.56 31.10
N GLN A 611 -2.09 -17.39 31.03
CA GLN A 611 -2.03 -16.62 29.79
C GLN A 611 -0.68 -15.95 29.61
N ALA A 612 0.04 -15.61 30.67
CA ALA A 612 1.42 -15.12 30.55
C ALA A 612 2.32 -16.19 29.90
N ASP A 613 2.24 -17.44 30.37
CA ASP A 613 2.94 -18.59 29.80
C ASP A 613 2.53 -18.87 28.35
N ARG A 614 1.22 -18.78 28.09
CA ARG A 614 0.66 -18.97 26.75
C ARG A 614 1.09 -17.87 25.78
N PHE A 615 1.09 -16.62 26.22
CA PHE A 615 1.54 -15.50 25.41
C PHE A 615 3.04 -15.61 25.15
N MET A 616 3.85 -15.98 26.14
CA MET A 616 5.27 -16.26 25.94
C MET A 616 5.51 -17.43 24.96
N SER A 617 4.71 -18.50 25.04
CA SER A 617 4.74 -19.61 24.08
C SER A 617 4.46 -19.12 22.65
N LEU A 618 3.48 -18.23 22.49
CA LEU A 618 3.15 -17.63 21.20
C LEU A 618 4.27 -16.71 20.69
N ALA A 619 4.74 -15.77 21.51
CA ALA A 619 5.81 -14.85 21.16
C ALA A 619 7.08 -15.63 20.77
N THR A 620 7.43 -16.67 21.53
CA THR A 620 8.58 -17.54 21.22
C THR A 620 8.41 -18.26 19.88
N TYR A 621 7.18 -18.66 19.52
CA TYR A 621 6.91 -19.28 18.22
C TYR A 621 6.98 -18.28 17.07
N LEU A 622 6.43 -17.08 17.26
CA LEU A 622 6.39 -16.04 16.23
C LEU A 622 7.77 -15.40 15.98
N TYR A 623 8.57 -15.18 17.03
CA TYR A 623 9.84 -14.44 17.02
C TYR A 623 11.08 -15.36 17.12
N HIS A 624 10.99 -16.54 16.54
CA HIS A 624 12.06 -17.54 16.64
C HIS A 624 13.36 -17.15 15.93
N ASP A 625 13.27 -16.39 14.82
CA ASP A 625 14.39 -16.02 13.96
C ASP A 625 14.91 -14.59 14.22
N GLU A 626 14.08 -13.67 14.74
CA GLU A 626 14.42 -12.26 15.00
C GLU A 626 13.64 -11.75 16.22
N ASN A 627 14.26 -10.87 17.03
CA ASN A 627 13.65 -10.22 18.21
C ASN A 627 12.99 -11.17 19.22
N LYS A 628 13.78 -12.11 19.77
CA LYS A 628 13.29 -13.06 20.78
C LYS A 628 12.66 -12.32 21.97
N PRO A 629 11.50 -12.78 22.47
CA PRO A 629 10.87 -12.15 23.63
C PRO A 629 11.76 -12.32 24.85
N ASP A 630 12.07 -11.21 25.52
CA ASP A 630 12.81 -11.17 26.78
C ASP A 630 11.90 -11.64 27.91
N TRP A 631 10.75 -10.95 28.07
CA TRP A 631 9.83 -11.23 29.15
C TRP A 631 8.38 -10.77 28.87
N VAL A 632 7.45 -11.44 29.54
CA VAL A 632 6.03 -11.12 29.64
C VAL A 632 5.72 -10.93 31.11
N ARG A 633 5.35 -9.71 31.49
CA ARG A 633 4.91 -9.37 32.84
C ARG A 633 3.40 -9.26 32.83
N ALA A 634 2.71 -10.06 33.64
CA ALA A 634 1.27 -10.14 33.65
C ALA A 634 0.66 -9.79 35.01
N THR A 635 -0.50 -9.14 34.98
CA THR A 635 -1.36 -8.89 36.15
C THR A 635 -2.82 -8.91 35.73
N TYR A 636 -3.71 -8.69 36.68
CA TYR A 636 -5.13 -8.57 36.44
C TYR A 636 -5.75 -7.47 37.30
N VAL A 637 -6.86 -6.93 36.80
CA VAL A 637 -7.68 -5.93 37.48
C VAL A 637 -9.09 -6.46 37.67
N THR A 638 -9.72 -6.03 38.77
CA THR A 638 -11.04 -6.48 39.19
C THR A 638 -11.84 -5.29 39.71
N ILE A 639 -13.17 -5.38 39.63
CA ILE A 639 -14.08 -4.38 40.21
C ILE A 639 -13.89 -4.16 41.72
N SER A 640 -13.52 -5.19 42.48
CA SER A 640 -13.29 -5.10 43.92
C SER A 640 -12.10 -4.21 44.30
N ASN A 641 -11.27 -3.84 43.32
CA ASN A 641 -10.15 -2.92 43.48
C ASN A 641 -10.28 -1.71 42.53
N ASP A 642 -11.51 -1.35 42.13
CA ASP A 642 -11.80 -0.24 41.22
C ASP A 642 -11.01 -0.29 39.89
N TYR A 643 -10.73 -1.51 39.44
CA TYR A 643 -9.88 -1.79 38.27
C TYR A 643 -8.46 -1.18 38.34
N ALA A 644 -7.97 -0.82 39.52
CA ALA A 644 -6.63 -0.30 39.70
C ALA A 644 -5.56 -1.39 39.52
N LEU A 645 -4.46 -1.03 38.84
CA LEU A 645 -3.28 -1.88 38.69
C LEU A 645 -2.59 -2.12 40.02
N ASP A 646 -2.01 -3.31 40.18
CA ASP A 646 -1.13 -3.59 41.31
C ASP A 646 0.10 -2.66 41.26
N PRO A 647 0.44 -1.92 42.34
CA PRO A 647 1.57 -0.99 42.33
C PRO A 647 2.92 -1.65 41.95
N ALA A 648 3.10 -2.92 42.29
CA ALA A 648 4.31 -3.67 41.95
C ALA A 648 4.37 -4.07 40.46
N PHE A 649 3.28 -3.93 39.70
CA PHE A 649 3.22 -4.31 38.30
C PHE A 649 4.12 -3.42 37.43
N LEU A 650 4.12 -2.11 37.68
CA LEU A 650 4.87 -1.13 36.90
C LEU A 650 6.19 -0.72 37.58
N GLN A 651 6.43 -1.18 38.80
CA GLN A 651 7.69 -0.96 39.50
C GLN A 651 8.76 -1.96 39.05
N SER A 652 9.96 -1.47 38.71
CA SER A 652 11.12 -2.30 38.33
C SER A 652 10.77 -3.35 37.26
N VAL A 653 10.19 -2.92 36.14
CA VAL A 653 9.60 -3.83 35.12
C VAL A 653 10.58 -4.87 34.58
N ASP A 654 11.87 -4.53 34.48
CA ASP A 654 12.94 -5.41 34.01
C ASP A 654 13.43 -6.44 35.05
N ALA A 655 12.93 -6.39 36.30
CA ALA A 655 13.28 -7.32 37.36
C ALA A 655 12.03 -8.08 37.88
N PRO A 656 12.16 -9.34 38.32
CA PRO A 656 11.06 -10.01 39.01
C PRO A 656 10.64 -9.20 40.25
N PRO A 657 9.34 -9.16 40.59
CA PRO A 657 8.88 -8.40 41.76
C PRO A 657 9.58 -8.89 43.04
N GLU A 658 10.07 -7.95 43.86
CA GLU A 658 10.84 -8.23 45.08
C GLU A 658 10.01 -8.99 46.14
N ASN A 659 8.69 -8.83 46.10
CA ASN A 659 7.74 -9.51 46.98
C ASN A 659 6.82 -10.42 46.16
N ASP A 660 6.63 -11.65 46.63
CA ASP A 660 5.64 -12.59 46.10
C ASP A 660 4.23 -12.13 46.50
N THR A 661 3.75 -11.05 45.86
CA THR A 661 2.41 -10.48 46.11
C THR A 661 1.28 -11.39 45.61
N GLY A 662 1.61 -12.46 44.88
CA GLY A 662 0.68 -13.41 44.27
C GLY A 662 -0.08 -12.88 43.05
N LYS A 663 0.04 -11.59 42.70
CA LYS A 663 -0.77 -10.94 41.63
C LYS A 663 0.01 -10.52 40.40
N VAL A 664 1.34 -10.40 40.50
CA VAL A 664 2.22 -10.02 39.39
C VAL A 664 3.08 -11.22 38.99
N PHE A 665 3.01 -11.58 37.71
CA PHE A 665 3.71 -12.74 37.16
C PHE A 665 4.75 -12.28 36.14
N HIS A 666 6.00 -12.71 36.28
CA HIS A 666 7.07 -12.38 35.34
C HIS A 666 7.57 -13.65 34.65
N VAL A 667 7.31 -13.77 33.35
CA VAL A 667 7.59 -14.95 32.53
C VAL A 667 8.65 -14.61 31.50
N THR A 668 9.69 -15.44 31.38
CA THR A 668 10.81 -15.29 30.44
C THR A 668 10.87 -16.50 29.50
N ALA A 669 11.69 -16.42 28.45
CA ALA A 669 11.93 -17.56 27.56
C ALA A 669 12.51 -18.80 28.27
N ASP A 670 13.07 -18.65 29.47
CA ASP A 670 13.69 -19.74 30.23
C ASP A 670 12.76 -20.36 31.28
N ASN A 671 11.68 -19.68 31.68
CA ASN A 671 10.83 -20.11 32.80
C ASN A 671 9.36 -20.37 32.41
N PHE A 672 8.98 -20.11 31.16
CA PHE A 672 7.59 -20.27 30.74
C PHE A 672 7.19 -21.74 30.62
N VAL A 673 5.92 -22.01 30.86
CA VAL A 673 5.33 -23.34 30.63
C VAL A 673 4.75 -23.40 29.20
N PRO A 674 5.25 -24.28 28.31
CA PRO A 674 4.72 -24.44 26.97
C PRO A 674 3.21 -24.75 26.99
N SER A 675 2.41 -23.94 26.30
CA SER A 675 0.94 -23.94 26.48
C SER A 675 0.12 -23.90 25.20
N LEU A 676 0.74 -23.91 24.01
CA LEU A 676 0.01 -23.94 22.73
C LEU A 676 -0.40 -25.36 22.36
N LEU A 677 -1.63 -25.53 21.90
CA LEU A 677 -2.13 -26.83 21.45
C LEU A 677 -1.78 -27.13 19.98
N PRO A 678 -1.79 -28.40 19.56
CA PRO A 678 -1.50 -28.77 18.16
C PRO A 678 -2.39 -28.05 17.13
N ASN A 679 -3.70 -28.04 17.34
CA ASN A 679 -4.68 -27.39 16.45
C ASN A 679 -4.51 -25.86 16.39
N GLU A 680 -4.03 -25.28 17.50
CA GLU A 680 -3.72 -23.87 17.63
C GLU A 680 -2.49 -23.52 16.79
N LEU A 681 -1.44 -24.33 16.86
CA LEU A 681 -0.25 -24.17 16.01
C LEU A 681 -0.60 -24.34 14.53
N GLU A 682 -1.44 -25.31 14.17
CA GLU A 682 -1.91 -25.46 12.78
C GLU A 682 -2.62 -24.19 12.27
N SER A 683 -3.45 -23.58 13.12
CA SER A 683 -4.14 -22.33 12.78
C SER A 683 -3.14 -21.15 12.68
N ILE A 684 -2.16 -21.08 13.57
CA ILE A 684 -1.06 -20.09 13.50
C ILE A 684 -0.28 -20.27 12.19
N ASP A 685 0.03 -21.49 11.81
CA ASP A 685 0.78 -21.77 10.59
C ASP A 685 0.01 -21.36 9.34
N MET A 686 -1.31 -21.55 9.34
CA MET A 686 -2.16 -21.08 8.25
C MET A 686 -2.11 -19.55 8.14
N LEU A 687 -2.18 -18.83 9.26
CA LEU A 687 -2.03 -17.38 9.27
C LEU A 687 -0.65 -16.94 8.80
N LEU A 688 0.42 -17.54 9.32
CA LEU A 688 1.78 -17.22 8.91
C LEU A 688 1.94 -17.39 7.39
N LYS A 689 1.38 -18.46 6.82
CA LYS A 689 1.35 -18.69 5.36
C LYS A 689 0.54 -17.61 4.62
N GLN A 690 -0.64 -17.22 5.13
CA GLN A 690 -1.45 -16.15 4.55
C GLN A 690 -0.72 -14.80 4.57
N SER A 691 0.07 -14.54 5.63
CA SER A 691 0.91 -13.35 5.78
C SER A 691 2.28 -13.48 5.11
N GLY A 692 2.55 -14.57 4.37
CA GLY A 692 3.83 -14.79 3.68
C GLY A 692 5.05 -15.07 4.58
N LYS A 693 4.86 -15.32 5.88
CA LYS A 693 5.93 -15.65 6.84
C LYS A 693 6.24 -17.16 6.84
N SER A 694 7.49 -17.52 7.13
CA SER A 694 7.94 -18.91 7.26
C SER A 694 7.30 -19.59 8.49
N VAL A 695 7.03 -20.90 8.37
CA VAL A 695 6.49 -21.69 9.48
C VAL A 695 7.64 -22.36 10.25
N PRO A 696 7.84 -22.05 11.55
CA PRO A 696 8.95 -22.58 12.32
C PRO A 696 8.67 -23.96 12.86
N LYS A 697 8.69 -24.97 11.98
CA LYS A 697 8.43 -26.37 12.34
C LYS A 697 9.31 -26.86 13.50
N ILE A 698 10.56 -26.39 13.56
CA ILE A 698 11.51 -26.74 14.62
C ILE A 698 11.06 -26.14 15.96
N MET A 699 10.44 -24.96 16.01
CA MET A 699 10.10 -24.35 17.29
C MET A 699 8.87 -24.95 17.96
N ARG A 700 8.10 -25.77 17.26
CA ARG A 700 6.88 -26.38 17.79
C ARG A 700 7.12 -27.13 19.09
N TYR A 701 8.22 -27.90 19.20
CA TYR A 701 8.49 -28.67 20.42
C TYR A 701 8.75 -27.80 21.65
N LYS A 702 9.14 -26.52 21.47
CA LYS A 702 9.41 -25.59 22.58
C LYS A 702 8.16 -24.94 23.13
N VAL A 703 7.07 -24.90 22.36
CA VAL A 703 5.88 -24.11 22.69
C VAL A 703 4.63 -24.97 22.83
N LEU A 704 4.71 -26.23 22.42
CA LEU A 704 3.61 -27.20 22.48
C LEU A 704 3.37 -27.65 23.93
N GLY A 705 2.17 -27.35 24.42
CA GLY A 705 1.68 -27.81 25.73
C GLY A 705 0.71 -28.99 25.61
N SER A 706 0.36 -29.58 26.76
CA SER A 706 -0.72 -30.56 26.85
C SER A 706 -2.03 -29.88 27.30
N LYS A 707 -3.18 -30.54 27.07
CA LYS A 707 -4.46 -30.09 27.64
C LYS A 707 -4.43 -30.08 29.18
N ASP A 708 -3.61 -30.95 29.76
CA ASP A 708 -3.42 -31.09 31.21
C ASP A 708 -2.50 -30.01 31.81
N ALA A 709 -1.75 -29.27 30.96
CA ALA A 709 -0.95 -28.11 31.38
C ALA A 709 -1.81 -26.85 31.57
N ARG A 710 -3.07 -26.87 31.14
CA ARG A 710 -4.05 -25.86 31.56
C ARG A 710 -4.28 -26.04 33.06
N PRO A 711 -4.33 -24.96 33.87
CA PRO A 711 -4.63 -25.10 35.28
C PRO A 711 -5.91 -25.94 35.47
N GLU A 712 -5.77 -27.15 35.99
CA GLU A 712 -6.90 -27.86 36.59
C GLU A 712 -7.25 -27.10 37.86
N VAL A 713 -8.09 -26.08 37.71
CA VAL A 713 -8.50 -25.21 38.82
C VAL A 713 -9.12 -26.03 39.97
N SER A 714 -9.55 -27.27 39.69
CA SER A 714 -9.97 -28.25 40.69
C SER A 714 -8.87 -28.70 41.66
N ASN A 715 -7.61 -28.80 41.26
CA ASN A 715 -6.55 -29.42 42.09
C ASN A 715 -5.92 -28.45 43.08
N VAL A 716 -5.62 -27.22 42.64
CA VAL A 716 -5.11 -26.14 43.51
C VAL A 716 -6.16 -25.76 44.58
N TRP A 717 -7.45 -25.83 44.23
CA TRP A 717 -8.53 -25.55 45.17
C TRP A 717 -8.83 -26.72 46.12
N ARG A 718 -8.70 -27.99 45.69
CA ARG A 718 -8.74 -29.16 46.60
C ARG A 718 -7.70 -29.06 47.71
N SER A 719 -6.55 -28.44 47.44
CA SER A 719 -5.51 -28.19 48.44
C SER A 719 -5.75 -26.94 49.31
N LYS A 720 -6.35 -25.87 48.78
CA LYS A 720 -6.56 -24.60 49.52
C LYS A 720 -7.85 -24.57 50.34
N ASN A 721 -8.88 -25.34 49.99
CA ASN A 721 -10.15 -25.40 50.72
C ASN A 721 -10.56 -26.84 51.01
N ALA A 722 -10.28 -27.31 52.23
CA ALA A 722 -10.70 -28.63 52.69
C ALA A 722 -12.23 -28.73 52.68
N ARG A 723 -12.77 -29.67 51.91
CA ARG A 723 -14.23 -29.85 51.81
C ARG A 723 -14.77 -30.28 53.17
N GLN A 724 -15.83 -29.62 53.63
CA GLN A 724 -16.43 -29.86 54.93
C GLN A 724 -17.73 -30.66 54.78
N CYS A 725 -17.91 -31.67 55.63
CA CYS A 725 -19.18 -32.39 55.70
C CYS A 725 -20.28 -31.46 56.22
N ALA A 726 -21.41 -31.38 55.51
CA ALA A 726 -22.53 -30.50 55.87
C ALA A 726 -23.31 -30.91 57.15
N GLU A 727 -22.99 -32.06 57.74
CA GLU A 727 -23.59 -32.50 59.00
C GLU A 727 -22.57 -32.38 60.14
N CYS A 728 -21.53 -33.22 60.13
CA CYS A 728 -20.57 -33.29 61.23
C CYS A 728 -19.44 -32.26 61.16
N MET A 729 -19.45 -31.37 60.16
CA MET A 729 -18.48 -30.29 60.00
C MET A 729 -17.01 -30.76 59.85
N LYS A 730 -16.79 -32.06 59.61
CA LYS A 730 -15.45 -32.63 59.43
C LYS A 730 -14.87 -32.22 58.08
N THR A 731 -13.70 -31.59 58.10
CA THR A 731 -12.91 -31.22 56.92
C THR A 731 -12.07 -32.40 56.43
N SER A 732 -12.00 -32.60 55.11
CA SER A 732 -11.24 -33.68 54.47
C SER A 732 -10.60 -33.21 53.17
N THR A 733 -9.36 -33.64 52.94
CA THR A 733 -8.64 -33.47 51.66
C THR A 733 -8.97 -34.57 50.65
N LYS A 734 -9.61 -35.68 51.08
CA LYS A 734 -10.13 -36.75 50.20
C LYS A 734 -11.54 -36.41 49.69
N ASP A 735 -11.90 -36.94 48.52
CA ASP A 735 -13.20 -36.74 47.87
C ASP A 735 -14.37 -37.16 48.79
N LEU A 736 -15.04 -36.17 49.39
CA LEU A 736 -16.30 -36.35 50.11
C LEU A 736 -17.42 -36.71 49.13
N MET A 737 -18.42 -37.46 49.58
CA MET A 737 -19.58 -37.79 48.76
C MET A 737 -20.40 -36.54 48.46
N LEU A 738 -20.76 -36.37 47.19
CA LEU A 738 -21.61 -35.29 46.72
C LEU A 738 -23.08 -35.69 46.78
N CYS A 739 -23.95 -34.73 47.08
CA CYS A 739 -25.37 -34.91 46.80
C CYS A 739 -25.58 -35.15 45.30
N ALA A 740 -26.14 -36.30 44.95
CA ALA A 740 -26.39 -36.68 43.56
C ALA A 740 -27.32 -35.71 42.80
N ARG A 741 -28.13 -34.93 43.51
CA ARG A 741 -29.12 -34.01 42.92
C ARG A 741 -28.56 -32.61 42.62
N CYS A 742 -28.01 -31.92 43.62
CA CYS A 742 -27.49 -30.55 43.41
C CYS A 742 -26.00 -30.51 43.07
N ARG A 743 -25.23 -31.54 43.43
CA ARG A 743 -23.76 -31.58 43.36
C ARG A 743 -23.03 -30.44 44.08
N LEU A 744 -23.70 -29.76 45.02
CA LEU A 744 -23.13 -28.63 45.76
C LEU A 744 -22.75 -28.99 47.21
N ILE A 745 -23.46 -29.92 47.84
CA ILE A 745 -23.28 -30.27 49.26
C ILE A 745 -22.49 -31.58 49.41
N HIS A 746 -21.58 -31.59 50.38
CA HIS A 746 -20.63 -32.68 50.64
C HIS A 746 -20.93 -33.43 51.95
N TYR A 747 -20.68 -34.74 51.94
CA TYR A 747 -20.88 -35.63 53.09
C TYR A 747 -19.70 -36.59 53.27
N CYS A 748 -19.26 -36.77 54.52
CA CYS A 748 -18.22 -37.75 54.83
C CYS A 748 -18.73 -39.19 54.90
N SER A 749 -20.05 -39.39 55.05
CA SER A 749 -20.70 -40.70 55.08
C SER A 749 -22.16 -40.61 54.67
N ARG A 750 -22.77 -41.75 54.30
CA ARG A 750 -24.19 -41.81 53.93
C ARG A 750 -25.08 -41.49 55.14
N GLU A 751 -24.57 -41.74 56.34
CA GLU A 751 -25.23 -41.43 57.59
C GLU A 751 -25.30 -39.91 57.82
N CYS A 752 -24.19 -39.20 57.64
CA CYS A 752 -24.19 -37.73 57.65
C CYS A 752 -25.12 -37.14 56.57
N GLN A 753 -25.15 -37.75 55.38
CA GLN A 753 -26.12 -37.34 54.35
C GLN A 753 -27.56 -37.52 54.82
N ARG A 754 -27.89 -38.63 55.48
CA ARG A 754 -29.24 -38.92 55.98
C ARG A 754 -29.66 -37.96 57.08
N LEU A 755 -28.75 -37.63 57.99
CA LEU A 755 -28.97 -36.70 59.10
C LEU A 755 -29.18 -35.26 58.61
N ALA A 756 -28.39 -34.81 57.64
CA ALA A 756 -28.53 -33.48 57.04
C ALA A 756 -29.67 -33.37 56.02
N TRP A 757 -30.25 -34.49 55.56
CA TRP A 757 -31.26 -34.47 54.50
C TRP A 757 -32.53 -33.68 54.81
N PRO A 758 -33.10 -33.71 56.04
CA PRO A 758 -34.31 -32.95 56.36
C PRO A 758 -34.18 -31.44 56.14
N THR A 759 -33.00 -30.87 56.42
CA THR A 759 -32.69 -29.44 56.22
C THR A 759 -32.19 -29.19 54.80
N HIS A 760 -31.28 -30.01 54.29
CA HIS A 760 -30.74 -29.85 52.93
C HIS A 760 -31.82 -29.98 51.84
N LYS A 761 -32.78 -30.89 51.96
CA LYS A 761 -33.82 -31.10 50.93
C LYS A 761 -34.63 -29.84 50.62
N LEU A 762 -34.73 -28.90 51.57
CA LEU A 762 -35.44 -27.62 51.40
C LEU A 762 -34.74 -26.69 50.40
N VAL A 763 -33.41 -26.81 50.27
CA VAL A 763 -32.56 -25.97 49.40
C VAL A 763 -31.91 -26.75 48.26
N CYS A 764 -32.13 -28.07 48.19
CA CYS A 764 -31.56 -28.96 47.18
C CYS A 764 -32.23 -28.78 45.81
N LYS A 765 -31.85 -27.73 45.07
CA LYS A 765 -32.29 -27.49 43.69
C LYS A 765 -31.38 -28.24 42.71
N LYS A 766 -31.98 -28.77 41.63
CA LYS A 766 -31.24 -29.41 40.54
C LYS A 766 -30.46 -28.30 39.83
N THR A 767 -29.15 -28.41 39.77
CA THR A 767 -28.34 -27.55 38.89
C THR A 767 -28.64 -28.02 37.47
N ASP A 768 -29.42 -27.25 36.72
CA ASP A 768 -29.62 -27.53 35.31
C ASP A 768 -28.25 -27.44 34.64
N LYS A 769 -27.79 -28.59 34.14
CA LYS A 769 -26.63 -28.62 33.25
C LYS A 769 -26.99 -27.74 32.05
N VAL A 770 -26.28 -26.63 31.90
CA VAL A 770 -26.18 -25.91 30.63
C VAL A 770 -25.82 -26.95 29.57
N GLN A 771 -26.74 -27.18 28.63
CA GLN A 771 -26.51 -28.02 27.46
C GLN A 771 -25.42 -27.36 26.60
N GLY A 772 -24.19 -27.86 26.67
CA GLY A 772 -23.17 -27.70 25.63
C GLY A 772 -23.36 -28.84 24.62
N VAL A 773 -23.73 -28.54 23.37
CA VAL A 773 -22.81 -28.32 22.24
C VAL A 773 -21.99 -29.59 21.96
N ASP A 774 -22.55 -30.43 21.09
CA ASP A 774 -21.78 -31.23 20.13
C ASP A 774 -21.16 -30.32 19.06
#